data_AF-A0A7J6V5P8-F1
#
_entry.id   AF-A0A7J6V5P8-F1
#
_cell.length_a   1.000
_cell.length_b   1.000
_cell.length_c   1.000
_cell.angle_alpha   90.00
_cell.angle_beta   90.00
_cell.angle_gamma   90.00
#
_symmetry.space_group_name_H-M   'P 1'
#
loop_
_entity.id
_entity.type
_entity.pdbx_description
1 polymer ?
#
loop_
_entity_poly.entity_id
_entity_poly.type
_entity_poly.pdbx_seq_one_letter_code
_entity_poly.pdbx_strand_id
1 'polypeptide(L)'
;MCSLPYSHVDSSLRALAAQAEGFGRLAIGGLHGPIYHVTTLADDGPGSLRDGCRRKEPLWIVFEISGTIHLSSYLNVSSYKTIDGRGQRIKFTGKGLRLKECEHVIICNLEFEGGRGHDVDGIQIKPNSKHIWIDRCSLRDYEDGLIDITRESTDITISRCHFSGHDKTMLIGADPTHIGDRCIRVTIHHCFFDGTRQRHPRVRYGKVHLYNNYTRDWGIYAVCASVEAQIYSQCNIYEAGQKKGTFKYLPEKAADKEEISSGWVISEGDIYLNGAQACLPKEAINGCLFHPSEFYPTWTMESPSESLKEVLQHCTGWQSIPRPTDQVVGFNNHNSNISPVPYAHVDSSLRALAGQAEGFGRFAIGGLHGSLYHVTTLADDGPGSLRYGCRLKEPLWIVFDISGTISLSSYLNVSSYKTIDGRGQRIKLTGKGLRLKECEHVIICNLEFEGGRGPDVDGIQIKPNSKHIWIDRCSLRDYEDGLIDITRESTDITVSRCHFSGHNKTMLIGGDPSHIGDRCMRVTIHHCFFDGTRQRHPRVRYGKVHLYNNYTRDWGIYAVCASVEAQIYSQCNIYEAGQKKATFKYLPEKAADKEEVSSGWVISEGDIYLNGAQACLPKEAIKACTFHPSEFYPTWTTQAPSESLKEILRHCTGWQSVPSPADHPVAA
;
A
#
# COMPACT_ATOMS: atom_id res chain seq x y z
N MET A 1 17.47 -25.16 -11.79
CA MET A 1 18.03 -24.08 -10.94
C MET A 1 16.98 -23.78 -9.90
N CYS A 2 17.32 -23.87 -8.61
CA CYS A 2 16.43 -23.48 -7.52
C CYS A 2 16.23 -21.96 -7.59
N SER A 3 15.02 -21.49 -7.84
CA SER A 3 14.67 -20.07 -7.78
C SER A 3 14.31 -19.73 -6.34
N LEU A 4 15.23 -19.10 -5.62
CA LEU A 4 14.91 -18.54 -4.31
C LEU A 4 13.72 -17.57 -4.45
N PRO A 5 12.67 -17.68 -3.61
CA PRO A 5 11.58 -16.72 -3.65
C PRO A 5 12.14 -15.32 -3.43
N TYR A 6 11.55 -14.35 -4.10
CA TYR A 6 11.94 -12.95 -4.08
C TYR A 6 13.39 -12.67 -4.53
N SER A 7 13.85 -13.33 -5.58
CA SER A 7 15.13 -13.00 -6.22
C SER A 7 15.16 -11.56 -6.77
N HIS A 8 14.00 -11.01 -7.12
CA HIS A 8 13.83 -9.66 -7.68
C HIS A 8 13.93 -8.52 -6.67
N VAL A 9 13.77 -8.79 -5.36
CA VAL A 9 13.64 -7.70 -4.37
C VAL A 9 14.94 -6.98 -4.09
N ASP A 10 16.06 -7.53 -4.55
CA ASP A 10 17.40 -6.93 -4.45
C ASP A 10 17.76 -6.10 -5.71
N SER A 11 16.86 -6.00 -6.70
CA SER A 11 17.08 -5.24 -7.94
C SER A 11 17.11 -3.72 -7.76
N SER A 12 16.40 -3.19 -6.78
CA SER A 12 16.41 -1.78 -6.39
C SER A 12 16.10 -1.64 -4.90
N LEU A 13 16.39 -0.47 -4.33
CA LEU A 13 16.19 -0.28 -2.89
C LEU A 13 14.74 -0.60 -2.53
N ARG A 14 13.78 -0.03 -3.27
CA ARG A 14 12.35 -0.13 -2.96
C ARG A 14 11.67 -1.40 -3.47
N ALA A 15 12.40 -2.29 -4.16
CA ALA A 15 11.83 -3.50 -4.71
C ALA A 15 11.30 -4.49 -3.65
N LEU A 16 11.57 -4.32 -2.35
CA LEU A 16 10.91 -5.10 -1.29
C LEU A 16 9.41 -4.74 -1.10
N ALA A 17 9.00 -3.53 -1.46
CA ALA A 17 7.66 -3.06 -1.09
C ALA A 17 6.55 -3.86 -1.78
N ALA A 18 5.54 -4.26 -1.01
CA ALA A 18 4.38 -5.02 -1.47
C ALA A 18 4.73 -6.39 -2.09
N GLN A 19 5.93 -6.92 -1.82
CA GLN A 19 6.39 -8.15 -2.43
C GLN A 19 6.16 -9.40 -1.59
N ALA A 20 5.94 -9.26 -0.28
CA ALA A 20 5.76 -10.41 0.58
C ALA A 20 4.69 -11.37 0.02
N GLU A 21 4.94 -12.67 0.13
CA GLU A 21 3.95 -13.69 -0.18
C GLU A 21 3.15 -14.05 1.06
N GLY A 22 1.95 -14.58 0.85
CA GLY A 22 1.09 -15.04 1.93
C GLY A 22 0.31 -13.94 2.65
N PHE A 23 0.17 -14.08 3.97
CA PHE A 23 -0.70 -13.21 4.75
C PHE A 23 -0.17 -11.77 4.91
N GLY A 24 1.16 -11.59 4.93
CA GLY A 24 1.82 -10.28 4.98
C GLY A 24 1.94 -9.54 3.64
N ARG A 25 1.37 -10.06 2.54
CA ARG A 25 1.57 -9.52 1.18
C ARG A 25 1.25 -8.05 0.96
N LEU A 26 0.42 -7.48 1.82
CA LEU A 26 0.04 -6.06 1.77
C LEU A 26 1.09 -5.14 2.42
N ALA A 27 2.19 -5.67 2.95
CA ALA A 27 3.24 -4.87 3.59
C ALA A 27 3.98 -4.01 2.55
N ILE A 28 3.68 -2.70 2.52
CA ILE A 28 4.34 -1.73 1.63
C ILE A 28 5.53 -1.03 2.30
N GLY A 29 5.68 -1.17 3.63
CA GLY A 29 6.78 -0.55 4.37
C GLY A 29 6.83 0.97 4.20
N GLY A 30 8.04 1.49 4.07
CA GLY A 30 8.34 2.89 3.82
C GLY A 30 8.31 3.31 2.35
N LEU A 31 7.62 2.57 1.47
CA LEU A 31 7.66 2.77 0.00
C LEU A 31 7.54 4.23 -0.44
N HIS A 32 6.64 5.01 0.18
CA HIS A 32 6.38 6.41 -0.20
C HIS A 32 7.09 7.43 0.72
N GLY A 33 8.00 6.96 1.55
CA GLY A 33 8.78 7.76 2.48
C GLY A 33 10.15 8.13 1.93
N PRO A 34 10.74 9.27 2.34
CA PRO A 34 12.13 9.54 2.03
C PRO A 34 13.05 8.47 2.65
N ILE A 35 14.28 8.38 2.15
CA ILE A 35 15.31 7.58 2.81
C ILE A 35 15.69 8.27 4.13
N TYR A 36 15.68 7.51 5.22
CA TYR A 36 16.27 7.91 6.49
C TYR A 36 17.61 7.20 6.67
N HIS A 37 18.67 7.98 6.84
CA HIS A 37 20.01 7.46 7.02
C HIS A 37 20.36 7.36 8.51
N VAL A 38 20.47 6.13 9.02
CA VAL A 38 21.00 5.86 10.37
C VAL A 38 22.50 6.07 10.33
N THR A 39 22.96 7.11 11.01
CA THR A 39 24.36 7.58 11.01
C THR A 39 25.07 7.37 12.33
N THR A 40 24.35 6.89 13.35
CA THR A 40 24.90 6.55 14.67
C THR A 40 24.32 5.24 15.19
N LEU A 41 25.13 4.48 15.94
CA LEU A 41 24.72 3.25 16.64
C LEU A 41 24.18 3.53 18.06
N ALA A 42 24.08 4.81 18.45
CA ALA A 42 23.45 5.20 19.70
C ALA A 42 21.97 4.76 19.73
N ASP A 43 21.48 4.40 20.92
CA ASP A 43 20.10 3.92 21.09
C ASP A 43 19.04 4.98 20.75
N ASP A 44 19.31 6.27 21.02
CA ASP A 44 18.41 7.39 20.73
C ASP A 44 19.23 8.63 20.33
N GLY A 45 18.54 9.66 19.86
CA GLY A 45 19.08 10.93 19.40
C GLY A 45 19.05 11.07 17.87
N PRO A 46 19.32 12.27 17.35
CA PRO A 46 19.33 12.53 15.91
C PRO A 46 20.24 11.55 15.15
N GLY A 47 19.75 10.99 14.05
CA GLY A 47 20.48 10.04 13.21
C GLY A 47 20.51 8.59 13.74
N SER A 48 19.89 8.31 14.89
CA SER A 48 19.72 6.94 15.40
C SER A 48 18.56 6.21 14.73
N LEU A 49 18.56 4.88 14.79
CA LEU A 49 17.41 4.09 14.33
C LEU A 49 16.12 4.48 15.06
N ARG A 50 16.18 4.69 16.38
CA ARG A 50 15.01 5.03 17.19
C ARG A 50 14.39 6.37 16.80
N ASP A 51 15.20 7.35 16.42
CA ASP A 51 14.70 8.62 15.89
C ASP A 51 13.97 8.43 14.54
N GLY A 52 14.47 7.56 13.66
CA GLY A 52 13.77 7.19 12.43
C GLY A 52 12.46 6.44 12.70
N CYS A 53 12.49 5.41 13.55
CA CYS A 53 11.34 4.54 13.79
C CYS A 53 10.15 5.23 14.50
N ARG A 54 10.39 6.26 15.31
CA ARG A 54 9.31 6.99 16.01
C ARG A 54 8.60 8.04 15.17
N ARG A 55 9.17 8.44 14.02
CA ARG A 55 8.59 9.43 13.11
C ARG A 55 7.26 8.95 12.54
N LYS A 56 6.33 9.87 12.34
CA LYS A 56 4.95 9.54 11.90
C LYS A 56 4.88 9.35 10.39
N GLU A 57 5.67 10.10 9.65
CA GLU A 57 5.79 9.98 8.21
C GLU A 57 6.36 8.61 7.79
N PRO A 58 6.02 8.08 6.61
CA PRO A 58 6.65 6.89 6.08
C PRO A 58 8.16 7.09 5.92
N LEU A 59 8.98 6.07 6.20
CA LEU A 59 10.43 6.16 6.01
C LEU A 59 11.02 4.84 5.51
N TRP A 60 11.92 4.94 4.53
CA TRP A 60 12.82 3.85 4.16
C TRP A 60 14.14 4.01 4.92
N ILE A 61 14.31 3.26 5.99
CA ILE A 61 15.43 3.40 6.91
C ILE A 61 16.59 2.52 6.45
N VAL A 62 17.74 3.13 6.17
CA VAL A 62 19.01 2.47 5.79
C VAL A 62 20.11 2.85 6.77
N PHE A 63 21.24 2.14 6.75
CA PHE A 63 22.33 2.33 7.72
C PHE A 63 23.63 2.80 7.07
N GLU A 64 24.21 3.91 7.48
CA GLU A 64 25.50 4.37 6.93
C GLU A 64 26.70 3.65 7.55
N ILE A 65 26.49 3.02 8.71
CA ILE A 65 27.54 2.34 9.47
C ILE A 65 27.06 0.96 9.91
N SER A 66 27.95 -0.04 9.83
CA SER A 66 27.75 -1.35 10.43
C SER A 66 28.05 -1.32 11.93
N GLY A 67 27.41 -2.21 12.69
CA GLY A 67 27.76 -2.45 14.09
C GLY A 67 26.59 -2.88 14.95
N THR A 68 26.80 -2.83 16.26
CA THR A 68 25.83 -3.26 17.26
C THR A 68 25.10 -2.06 17.85
N ILE A 69 23.77 -2.07 17.80
CA ILE A 69 22.90 -1.12 18.48
C ILE A 69 22.41 -1.78 19.77
N HIS A 70 22.79 -1.21 20.91
CA HIS A 70 22.32 -1.68 22.21
C HIS A 70 21.03 -0.94 22.60
N LEU A 71 19.91 -1.66 22.62
CA LEU A 71 18.60 -1.09 22.94
C LEU A 71 18.37 -1.10 24.46
N SER A 72 18.36 0.07 25.08
CA SER A 72 18.09 0.22 26.53
C SER A 72 16.62 -0.06 26.89
N SER A 73 15.73 0.16 25.93
CA SER A 73 14.30 -0.10 25.99
C SER A 73 13.83 -0.69 24.66
N TYR A 74 12.64 -1.32 24.63
CA TYR A 74 12.07 -1.76 23.37
C TYR A 74 12.00 -0.60 22.37
N LEU A 75 12.43 -0.85 21.14
CA LEU A 75 12.37 0.13 20.08
C LEU A 75 11.02 0.02 19.38
N ASN A 76 10.14 1.00 19.63
CA ASN A 76 8.83 1.05 18.99
C ASN A 76 8.97 1.47 17.52
N VAL A 77 8.40 0.68 16.62
CA VAL A 77 8.37 0.96 15.18
C VAL A 77 6.95 1.43 14.83
N SER A 78 6.81 2.66 14.33
CA SER A 78 5.53 3.18 13.87
C SER A 78 5.16 2.62 12.48
N SER A 79 3.94 2.89 12.01
CA SER A 79 3.47 2.44 10.70
C SER A 79 4.30 2.97 9.53
N TYR A 80 4.23 2.29 8.39
CA TYR A 80 4.85 2.68 7.12
C TYR A 80 6.37 2.83 7.20
N LYS A 81 7.04 1.82 7.78
CA LYS A 81 8.50 1.78 7.93
C LYS A 81 9.08 0.59 7.19
N THR A 82 10.15 0.82 6.43
CA THR A 82 11.07 -0.25 6.06
C THR A 82 12.34 -0.07 6.87
N ILE A 83 12.75 -1.06 7.66
CA ILE A 83 14.07 -1.12 8.27
C ILE A 83 14.91 -2.07 7.40
N ASP A 84 15.75 -1.49 6.56
CA ASP A 84 16.51 -2.18 5.52
C ASP A 84 17.99 -2.28 5.90
N GLY A 85 18.40 -3.45 6.39
CA GLY A 85 19.78 -3.74 6.74
C GLY A 85 20.67 -4.07 5.55
N ARG A 86 20.18 -4.04 4.29
CA ARG A 86 21.03 -4.36 3.12
C ARG A 86 22.14 -3.33 2.95
N GLY A 87 23.33 -3.83 2.63
CA GLY A 87 24.57 -3.06 2.54
C GLY A 87 25.29 -2.82 3.87
N GLN A 88 24.72 -3.20 5.01
CA GLN A 88 25.40 -3.14 6.30
C GLN A 88 25.16 -4.39 7.14
N ARG A 89 26.00 -4.59 8.16
CA ARG A 89 25.80 -5.59 9.20
C ARG A 89 25.33 -4.91 10.47
N ILE A 90 24.04 -5.03 10.77
CA ILE A 90 23.41 -4.40 11.94
C ILE A 90 22.93 -5.47 12.89
N LYS A 91 23.40 -5.38 14.14
CA LYS A 91 23.03 -6.29 15.22
C LYS A 91 22.31 -5.54 16.34
N PHE A 92 21.19 -6.06 16.81
CA PHE A 92 20.50 -5.59 18.01
C PHE A 92 20.85 -6.45 19.22
N THR A 93 21.13 -5.79 20.34
CA THR A 93 21.34 -6.40 21.67
C THR A 93 20.53 -5.65 22.73
N GLY A 94 20.43 -6.20 23.96
CA GLY A 94 19.70 -5.56 25.05
C GLY A 94 18.21 -5.89 24.98
N LYS A 95 17.39 -4.96 24.49
CA LYS A 95 15.96 -5.20 24.16
C LYS A 95 15.77 -5.52 22.67
N GLY A 96 14.51 -5.74 22.27
CA GLY A 96 14.12 -6.00 20.88
C GLY A 96 13.29 -4.88 20.26
N LEU A 97 12.71 -5.19 19.09
CA LEU A 97 11.74 -4.32 18.41
C LEU A 97 10.33 -4.56 18.94
N ARG A 98 9.51 -3.51 18.93
CA ARG A 98 8.09 -3.58 19.24
C ARG A 98 7.25 -2.90 18.17
N LEU A 99 6.42 -3.68 17.51
CA LEU A 99 5.43 -3.27 16.53
C LEU A 99 4.08 -3.28 17.25
N LYS A 100 3.64 -2.08 17.65
CA LYS A 100 2.45 -1.88 18.46
C LYS A 100 1.51 -0.94 17.72
N GLU A 101 0.28 -1.39 17.50
CA GLU A 101 -0.79 -0.61 16.85
C GLU A 101 -0.32 0.02 15.54
N CYS A 102 0.44 -0.74 14.76
CA CYS A 102 1.08 -0.26 13.53
C CYS A 102 0.75 -1.15 12.34
N GLU A 103 0.89 -0.58 11.15
CA GLU A 103 0.68 -1.29 9.90
C GLU A 103 1.72 -0.95 8.83
N HIS A 104 1.86 -1.83 7.84
CA HIS A 104 2.78 -1.67 6.71
C HIS A 104 4.23 -1.50 7.17
N VAL A 105 4.77 -2.50 7.86
CA VAL A 105 6.17 -2.51 8.32
C VAL A 105 6.94 -3.64 7.64
N ILE A 106 8.12 -3.33 7.11
CA ILE A 106 9.06 -4.30 6.55
C ILE A 106 10.35 -4.25 7.39
N ILE A 107 10.83 -5.41 7.82
CA ILE A 107 12.10 -5.57 8.55
C ILE A 107 12.93 -6.55 7.75
N CYS A 108 14.06 -6.11 7.19
CA CYS A 108 14.84 -6.91 6.27
C CYS A 108 16.33 -6.90 6.62
N ASN A 109 16.97 -8.08 6.57
CA ASN A 109 18.43 -8.23 6.61
C ASN A 109 19.09 -7.70 7.90
N LEU A 110 18.60 -8.12 9.07
CA LEU A 110 19.10 -7.69 10.38
C LEU A 110 19.50 -8.89 11.27
N GLU A 111 20.38 -8.65 12.24
CA GLU A 111 20.75 -9.63 13.27
C GLU A 111 20.16 -9.25 14.64
N PHE A 112 19.63 -10.22 15.36
CA PHE A 112 19.13 -10.09 16.73
C PHE A 112 19.84 -11.11 17.61
N GLU A 113 20.63 -10.65 18.57
CA GLU A 113 21.40 -11.51 19.47
C GLU A 113 21.69 -10.83 20.81
N GLY A 114 21.65 -11.56 21.91
CA GLY A 114 22.01 -11.02 23.22
C GLY A 114 20.90 -10.19 23.86
N GLY A 115 19.65 -10.63 23.72
CA GLY A 115 18.51 -10.05 24.42
C GLY A 115 18.54 -10.41 25.90
N ARG A 116 18.41 -9.42 26.79
CA ARG A 116 18.57 -9.62 28.24
C ARG A 116 17.51 -8.90 29.08
N GLY A 117 17.07 -9.57 30.13
CA GLY A 117 16.09 -9.10 31.11
C GLY A 117 14.76 -9.83 31.00
N HIS A 118 13.89 -9.59 31.99
CA HIS A 118 12.57 -10.24 32.07
C HIS A 118 11.71 -9.98 30.83
N ASP A 119 11.13 -11.04 30.27
CA ASP A 119 10.25 -11.04 29.08
C ASP A 119 10.80 -10.23 27.90
N VAL A 120 12.08 -10.48 27.58
CA VAL A 120 12.73 -9.83 26.44
C VAL A 120 12.69 -10.72 25.22
N ASP A 121 11.90 -10.27 24.24
CA ASP A 121 11.77 -10.88 22.93
C ASP A 121 12.58 -10.10 21.89
N GLY A 122 13.00 -10.81 20.83
CA GLY A 122 13.66 -10.20 19.67
C GLY A 122 12.74 -9.21 18.94
N ILE A 123 11.55 -9.67 18.57
CA ILE A 123 10.53 -8.87 17.89
C ILE A 123 9.16 -9.16 18.50
N GLN A 124 8.52 -8.13 19.05
CA GLN A 124 7.14 -8.18 19.53
C GLN A 124 6.20 -7.53 18.52
N ILE A 125 5.17 -8.24 18.08
CA ILE A 125 4.08 -7.72 17.25
C ILE A 125 2.79 -7.80 18.08
N LYS A 126 2.47 -6.71 18.79
CA LYS A 126 1.31 -6.60 19.69
C LYS A 126 1.05 -5.17 20.20
N PRO A 127 -0.22 -4.78 20.42
CA PRO A 127 -1.46 -5.33 19.86
C PRO A 127 -1.80 -4.77 18.47
N ASN A 128 -2.87 -5.31 17.86
CA ASN A 128 -3.60 -4.75 16.72
C ASN A 128 -2.72 -4.29 15.54
N SER A 129 -1.65 -5.04 15.27
CA SER A 129 -0.71 -4.69 14.21
C SER A 129 -0.91 -5.58 12.98
N LYS A 130 -0.75 -5.02 11.77
CA LYS A 130 -1.07 -5.77 10.54
C LYS A 130 -0.24 -5.37 9.32
N HIS A 131 -0.21 -6.23 8.30
CA HIS A 131 0.54 -6.00 7.06
C HIS A 131 2.04 -5.82 7.35
N ILE A 132 2.63 -6.85 7.94
CA ILE A 132 4.04 -6.84 8.39
C ILE A 132 4.82 -7.94 7.67
N TRP A 133 6.03 -7.60 7.25
CA TRP A 133 6.97 -8.55 6.66
C TRP A 133 8.29 -8.54 7.41
N ILE A 134 8.69 -9.70 7.96
CA ILE A 134 10.02 -9.93 8.53
C ILE A 134 10.76 -10.86 7.58
N ASP A 135 11.83 -10.36 6.98
CA ASP A 135 12.55 -11.07 5.93
C ASP A 135 14.04 -11.13 6.21
N ARG A 136 14.68 -12.25 5.87
CA ARG A 136 16.15 -12.36 5.84
C ARG A 136 16.82 -11.94 7.17
N CYS A 137 16.17 -12.18 8.30
CA CYS A 137 16.71 -11.82 9.61
C CYS A 137 17.32 -13.03 10.32
N SER A 138 18.45 -12.83 11.02
CA SER A 138 19.05 -13.84 11.90
C SER A 138 18.66 -13.56 13.34
N LEU A 139 18.05 -14.52 14.04
CA LEU A 139 17.61 -14.36 15.43
C LEU A 139 18.14 -15.52 16.31
N ARG A 140 18.75 -15.18 17.44
CA ARG A 140 19.28 -16.14 18.43
C ARG A 140 19.45 -15.50 19.80
N ASP A 141 19.63 -16.32 20.84
CA ASP A 141 20.07 -15.86 22.18
C ASP A 141 19.30 -14.65 22.76
N TYR A 142 17.99 -14.82 22.96
CA TYR A 142 17.16 -13.94 23.79
C TYR A 142 16.74 -14.65 25.08
N GLU A 143 16.37 -13.87 26.10
CA GLU A 143 15.96 -14.38 27.41
C GLU A 143 14.59 -15.07 27.38
N ASP A 144 13.61 -14.52 26.64
CA ASP A 144 12.29 -15.14 26.47
C ASP A 144 12.08 -15.70 25.06
N GLY A 145 11.39 -15.01 24.15
CA GLY A 145 11.13 -15.46 22.78
C GLY A 145 12.00 -14.78 21.71
N LEU A 146 12.03 -15.32 20.47
CA LEU A 146 12.60 -14.56 19.34
C LEU A 146 11.52 -13.72 18.65
N ILE A 147 10.37 -14.30 18.31
CA ILE A 147 9.25 -13.58 17.69
C ILE A 147 7.94 -13.90 18.40
N ASP A 148 7.24 -12.86 18.82
CA ASP A 148 5.97 -12.91 19.55
C ASP A 148 4.86 -12.18 18.77
N ILE A 149 3.87 -12.92 18.26
CA ILE A 149 2.70 -12.39 17.53
C ILE A 149 1.45 -12.63 18.36
N THR A 150 0.85 -11.58 18.91
CA THR A 150 -0.25 -11.73 19.88
C THR A 150 -1.22 -10.56 19.79
N ARG A 151 -2.35 -10.66 20.52
CA ARG A 151 -3.30 -9.56 20.74
C ARG A 151 -3.85 -9.02 19.42
N GLU A 152 -4.48 -9.92 18.67
CA GLU A 152 -5.19 -9.63 17.41
C GLU A 152 -4.29 -9.09 16.28
N SER A 153 -2.98 -9.25 16.40
CA SER A 153 -2.03 -8.87 15.34
C SER A 153 -2.03 -9.92 14.22
N THR A 154 -2.30 -9.50 12.99
CA THR A 154 -2.64 -10.40 11.88
C THR A 154 -2.01 -9.95 10.57
N ASP A 155 -2.10 -10.75 9.51
CA ASP A 155 -1.57 -10.43 8.18
C ASP A 155 -0.05 -10.19 8.20
N ILE A 156 0.66 -11.22 8.65
CA ILE A 156 2.11 -11.20 8.86
C ILE A 156 2.79 -12.28 8.02
N THR A 157 3.91 -11.95 7.39
CA THR A 157 4.79 -12.91 6.72
C THR A 157 6.17 -12.91 7.37
N ILE A 158 6.71 -14.09 7.62
CA ILE A 158 8.09 -14.31 8.07
C ILE A 158 8.77 -15.18 7.02
N SER A 159 9.81 -14.65 6.37
CA SER A 159 10.48 -15.35 5.28
C SER A 159 11.99 -15.30 5.35
N ARG A 160 12.65 -16.35 4.85
CA ARG A 160 14.12 -16.40 4.73
C ARG A 160 14.87 -16.08 6.01
N CYS A 161 14.25 -16.24 7.18
CA CYS A 161 14.87 -15.96 8.46
C CYS A 161 15.63 -17.20 8.96
N HIS A 162 16.70 -16.96 9.72
CA HIS A 162 17.49 -18.01 10.36
C HIS A 162 17.36 -17.90 11.87
N PHE A 163 16.88 -18.97 12.49
CA PHE A 163 16.70 -19.07 13.93
C PHE A 163 17.65 -20.12 14.49
N SER A 164 18.51 -19.75 15.44
CA SER A 164 19.49 -20.68 16.01
C SER A 164 19.70 -20.47 17.52
N GLY A 165 20.25 -21.47 18.21
CA GLY A 165 20.77 -21.32 19.58
C GLY A 165 19.80 -20.70 20.59
N HIS A 166 18.54 -21.16 20.62
CA HIS A 166 17.50 -20.56 21.45
C HIS A 166 16.41 -21.58 21.87
N ASP A 167 15.71 -21.30 22.97
CA ASP A 167 14.65 -22.18 23.50
C ASP A 167 13.29 -21.91 22.84
N LYS A 168 12.72 -20.72 23.05
CA LYS A 168 11.33 -20.38 22.69
C LYS A 168 11.27 -19.58 21.39
N THR A 169 11.41 -20.25 20.25
CA THR A 169 11.59 -19.56 18.95
C THR A 169 10.45 -18.61 18.57
N MET A 170 9.22 -19.10 18.40
CA MET A 170 8.12 -18.27 17.89
C MET A 170 6.77 -18.58 18.53
N LEU A 171 6.15 -17.58 19.15
CA LEU A 171 4.83 -17.67 19.76
C LEU A 171 3.78 -16.93 18.91
N ILE A 172 2.69 -17.61 18.58
CA ILE A 172 1.54 -17.05 17.88
C ILE A 172 0.30 -17.27 18.76
N GLY A 173 -0.23 -16.20 19.34
CA GLY A 173 -1.26 -16.24 20.38
C GLY A 173 -0.71 -16.71 21.74
N ALA A 174 -0.67 -15.81 22.72
CA ALA A 174 0.01 -16.06 23.99
C ALA A 174 -0.83 -16.75 25.05
N ASP A 175 -2.15 -16.56 25.02
CA ASP A 175 -3.02 -16.86 26.15
C ASP A 175 -4.37 -17.41 25.67
N PRO A 176 -4.78 -18.61 26.14
CA PRO A 176 -6.05 -19.24 25.76
C PRO A 176 -7.30 -18.50 26.29
N THR A 177 -7.14 -17.40 27.02
CA THR A 177 -8.27 -16.53 27.38
C THR A 177 -8.49 -15.39 26.39
N HIS A 178 -7.53 -15.11 25.50
CA HIS A 178 -7.60 -14.05 24.50
C HIS A 178 -8.24 -14.52 23.20
N ILE A 179 -9.56 -14.72 23.24
CA ILE A 179 -10.35 -15.26 22.14
C ILE A 179 -10.35 -14.42 20.84
N GLY A 180 -9.97 -13.14 20.93
CA GLY A 180 -9.78 -12.26 19.76
C GLY A 180 -8.68 -12.75 18.82
N ASP A 181 -7.71 -13.52 19.33
CA ASP A 181 -6.57 -14.03 18.55
C ASP A 181 -6.99 -15.03 17.43
N ARG A 182 -8.28 -15.38 17.31
CA ARG A 182 -8.85 -16.10 16.15
C ARG A 182 -8.70 -15.36 14.82
N CYS A 183 -8.51 -14.04 14.86
CA CYS A 183 -8.26 -13.24 13.67
C CYS A 183 -6.81 -13.34 13.16
N ILE A 184 -5.88 -13.89 13.95
CA ILE A 184 -4.46 -13.95 13.61
C ILE A 184 -4.25 -14.83 12.37
N ARG A 185 -3.47 -14.31 11.42
CA ARG A 185 -3.08 -14.99 10.17
C ARG A 185 -1.59 -14.75 9.91
N VAL A 186 -0.81 -15.83 9.80
CA VAL A 186 0.65 -15.77 9.65
C VAL A 186 1.14 -16.73 8.58
N THR A 187 2.02 -16.28 7.70
CA THR A 187 2.76 -17.14 6.76
C THR A 187 4.22 -17.22 7.21
N ILE A 188 4.77 -18.42 7.28
CA ILE A 188 6.18 -18.66 7.58
C ILE A 188 6.76 -19.54 6.48
N HIS A 189 7.74 -19.03 5.75
CA HIS A 189 8.29 -19.81 4.65
C HIS A 189 9.76 -19.59 4.40
N HIS A 190 10.40 -20.61 3.81
CA HIS A 190 11.81 -20.56 3.46
C HIS A 190 12.70 -20.15 4.65
N CYS A 191 12.29 -20.42 5.88
CA CYS A 191 13.08 -20.16 7.07
C CYS A 191 13.92 -21.38 7.43
N PHE A 192 15.03 -21.14 8.13
CA PHE A 192 15.87 -22.19 8.68
C PHE A 192 15.83 -22.14 10.21
N PHE A 193 15.40 -23.24 10.82
CA PHE A 193 15.36 -23.45 12.26
C PHE A 193 16.46 -24.45 12.64
N ASP A 194 17.57 -23.94 13.16
CA ASP A 194 18.82 -24.68 13.37
C ASP A 194 19.09 -24.93 14.86
N GLY A 195 18.75 -26.12 15.35
CA GLY A 195 19.08 -26.54 16.71
C GLY A 195 18.36 -25.77 17.82
N THR A 196 17.26 -25.09 17.48
CA THR A 196 16.41 -24.40 18.46
C THR A 196 15.48 -25.40 19.15
N ARG A 197 15.19 -25.21 20.43
CA ARG A 197 14.61 -26.28 21.25
C ARG A 197 13.12 -26.54 20.95
N GLN A 198 12.34 -25.49 20.68
CA GLN A 198 10.88 -25.59 20.46
C GLN A 198 10.29 -24.36 19.77
N ARG A 199 8.99 -24.47 19.44
CA ARG A 199 8.10 -23.39 18.95
C ARG A 199 8.43 -22.92 17.53
N HIS A 200 8.34 -23.80 16.54
CA HIS A 200 8.63 -23.51 15.13
C HIS A 200 7.40 -23.48 14.19
N PRO A 201 6.23 -22.90 14.53
CA PRO A 201 5.84 -22.11 15.71
C PRO A 201 5.09 -22.90 16.79
N ARG A 202 4.77 -22.24 17.92
CA ARG A 202 3.64 -22.64 18.80
C ARG A 202 2.46 -21.69 18.55
N VAL A 203 1.29 -22.26 18.29
CA VAL A 203 0.11 -21.50 17.84
C VAL A 203 -1.09 -21.72 18.74
N ARG A 204 -1.82 -20.64 19.05
CA ARG A 204 -3.18 -20.63 19.59
C ARG A 204 -4.08 -19.85 18.63
N TYR A 205 -5.28 -20.37 18.39
CA TYR A 205 -6.37 -19.81 17.57
C TYR A 205 -6.06 -19.53 16.09
N GLY A 206 -4.97 -18.82 15.80
CA GLY A 206 -4.67 -18.28 14.49
C GLY A 206 -4.52 -19.32 13.39
N LYS A 207 -4.57 -18.82 12.15
CA LYS A 207 -4.31 -19.57 10.93
C LYS A 207 -2.85 -19.39 10.52
N VAL A 208 -2.11 -20.48 10.39
CA VAL A 208 -0.68 -20.43 10.05
C VAL A 208 -0.40 -21.30 8.83
N HIS A 209 0.19 -20.71 7.79
CA HIS A 209 0.70 -21.45 6.64
C HIS A 209 2.23 -21.56 6.75
N LEU A 210 2.74 -22.79 6.81
CA LEU A 210 4.15 -23.13 6.91
C LEU A 210 4.58 -23.83 5.62
N TYR A 211 5.48 -23.25 4.83
CA TYR A 211 5.98 -23.96 3.65
C TYR A 211 7.45 -23.78 3.34
N ASN A 212 8.07 -24.83 2.78
CA ASN A 212 9.50 -24.87 2.43
C ASN A 212 10.44 -24.36 3.52
N ASN A 213 10.09 -24.56 4.79
CA ASN A 213 11.01 -24.32 5.89
C ASN A 213 11.88 -25.56 6.10
N TYR A 214 13.10 -25.34 6.60
CA TYR A 214 13.95 -26.41 7.06
C TYR A 214 14.12 -26.32 8.58
N THR A 215 13.75 -27.38 9.29
CA THR A 215 13.87 -27.46 10.74
C THR A 215 14.72 -28.66 11.09
N ARG A 216 15.79 -28.45 11.86
CA ARG A 216 16.66 -29.54 12.31
C ARG A 216 17.00 -29.49 13.78
N ASP A 217 17.27 -30.68 14.33
CA ASP A 217 17.84 -30.88 15.67
C ASP A 217 17.06 -30.16 16.79
N TRP A 218 15.72 -30.23 16.75
CA TRP A 218 14.91 -29.64 17.80
C TRP A 218 15.02 -30.40 19.14
N GLY A 219 14.92 -29.66 20.24
CA GLY A 219 15.14 -30.17 21.59
C GLY A 219 13.92 -30.78 22.28
N ILE A 220 12.70 -30.40 21.86
CA ILE A 220 11.44 -30.87 22.47
C ILE A 220 10.42 -31.29 21.40
N TYR A 221 10.00 -30.35 20.56
CA TYR A 221 9.10 -30.53 19.41
C TYR A 221 9.40 -29.45 18.37
N ALA A 222 8.97 -29.64 17.12
CA ALA A 222 9.06 -28.61 16.10
C ALA A 222 7.88 -27.64 16.21
N VAL A 223 6.71 -28.04 15.69
CA VAL A 223 5.49 -27.23 15.67
C VAL A 223 4.53 -27.66 16.77
N CYS A 224 3.84 -26.71 17.42
CA CYS A 224 2.79 -27.02 18.40
C CYS A 224 1.45 -26.36 18.05
N ALA A 225 0.42 -27.18 17.87
CA ALA A 225 -0.97 -26.76 17.72
C ALA A 225 -1.70 -26.80 19.07
N SER A 226 -1.88 -25.62 19.66
CA SER A 226 -2.62 -25.41 20.90
C SER A 226 -4.09 -25.05 20.59
N VAL A 227 -4.90 -24.68 21.59
CA VAL A 227 -6.35 -24.38 21.45
C VAL A 227 -6.72 -23.72 20.13
N GLU A 228 -7.58 -24.40 19.36
CA GLU A 228 -8.17 -23.95 18.10
C GLU A 228 -7.21 -23.48 17.00
N ALA A 229 -5.91 -23.69 17.15
CA ALA A 229 -4.95 -23.35 16.12
C ALA A 229 -5.24 -24.11 14.82
N GLN A 230 -5.03 -23.46 13.69
CA GLN A 230 -5.12 -24.09 12.38
C GLN A 230 -3.78 -23.93 11.67
N ILE A 231 -3.08 -25.03 11.43
CA ILE A 231 -1.75 -25.02 10.82
C ILE A 231 -1.78 -25.85 9.53
N TYR A 232 -1.40 -25.23 8.43
CA TYR A 232 -1.21 -25.87 7.14
C TYR A 232 0.30 -25.98 6.87
N SER A 233 0.86 -27.19 6.96
CA SER A 233 2.29 -27.48 6.76
C SER A 233 2.48 -28.12 5.38
N GLN A 234 3.22 -27.45 4.50
CA GLN A 234 3.43 -27.81 3.10
C GLN A 234 4.90 -27.87 2.71
N CYS A 235 5.35 -29.03 2.20
CA CYS A 235 6.69 -29.16 1.62
C CYS A 235 7.84 -28.64 2.50
N ASN A 236 7.74 -28.80 3.82
CA ASN A 236 8.81 -28.49 4.77
C ASN A 236 9.75 -29.70 4.93
N ILE A 237 10.96 -29.43 5.38
CA ILE A 237 11.99 -30.42 5.69
C ILE A 237 12.14 -30.48 7.21
N TYR A 238 11.79 -31.62 7.82
CA TYR A 238 11.98 -31.86 9.25
C TYR A 238 13.06 -32.93 9.46
N GLU A 239 14.24 -32.52 9.91
CA GLU A 239 15.37 -33.42 10.17
C GLU A 239 15.62 -33.57 11.67
N ALA A 240 15.16 -34.69 12.22
CA ALA A 240 15.20 -34.90 13.66
C ALA A 240 16.63 -35.03 14.19
N GLY A 241 16.86 -34.51 15.40
CA GLY A 241 18.04 -34.77 16.20
C GLY A 241 17.81 -35.92 17.18
N GLN A 242 18.05 -35.69 18.46
CA GLN A 242 17.73 -36.64 19.53
C GLN A 242 16.21 -36.84 19.68
N LYS A 243 15.42 -35.76 19.61
CA LYS A 243 13.95 -35.85 19.65
C LYS A 243 13.41 -36.09 18.25
N LYS A 244 12.42 -37.00 18.18
CA LYS A 244 11.85 -37.46 16.90
C LYS A 244 10.45 -36.90 16.61
N GLY A 245 9.68 -36.53 17.63
CA GLY A 245 8.32 -36.01 17.44
C GLY A 245 8.31 -34.59 16.86
N THR A 246 7.66 -34.42 15.71
CA THR A 246 7.64 -33.16 14.96
C THR A 246 6.49 -32.27 15.42
N PHE A 247 5.25 -32.76 15.34
CA PHE A 247 4.07 -32.01 15.75
C PHE A 247 3.64 -32.38 17.16
N LYS A 248 3.35 -31.35 17.95
CA LYS A 248 2.81 -31.47 19.30
C LYS A 248 1.42 -30.85 19.36
N TYR A 249 0.52 -31.49 20.09
CA TYR A 249 -0.82 -31.00 20.34
C TYR A 249 -0.95 -30.69 21.83
N LEU A 250 -1.43 -29.49 22.15
CA LEU A 250 -1.58 -29.05 23.53
C LEU A 250 -3.02 -28.57 23.76
N PRO A 251 -3.86 -29.41 24.38
CA PRO A 251 -5.22 -29.02 24.71
C PRO A 251 -5.22 -27.89 25.77
N GLU A 252 -5.94 -26.80 25.51
CA GLU A 252 -6.17 -25.70 26.46
C GLU A 252 -7.67 -25.32 26.45
N LYS A 253 -8.16 -24.69 27.52
CA LYS A 253 -9.55 -24.23 27.61
C LYS A 253 -9.65 -22.80 27.06
N ALA A 254 -10.42 -22.60 25.99
CA ALA A 254 -10.77 -21.25 25.52
C ALA A 254 -11.72 -20.56 26.51
N ALA A 255 -11.57 -19.25 26.74
CA ALA A 255 -12.44 -18.53 27.69
C ALA A 255 -13.94 -18.56 27.32
N ASP A 256 -14.28 -18.73 26.04
CA ASP A 256 -15.65 -18.78 25.53
C ASP A 256 -16.18 -20.19 25.27
N LYS A 257 -15.46 -21.23 25.71
CA LYS A 257 -15.87 -22.63 25.57
C LYS A 257 -15.75 -23.40 26.87
N GLU A 258 -16.64 -24.35 27.07
CA GLU A 258 -16.58 -25.25 28.23
C GLU A 258 -15.56 -26.37 28.06
N GLU A 259 -15.39 -26.83 26.82
CA GLU A 259 -14.52 -27.95 26.48
C GLU A 259 -13.07 -27.51 26.25
N ILE A 260 -12.15 -28.35 26.70
CA ILE A 260 -10.73 -28.23 26.40
C ILE A 260 -10.51 -28.78 24.98
N SER A 261 -9.81 -28.03 24.15
CA SER A 261 -9.47 -28.46 22.79
C SER A 261 -8.03 -28.11 22.45
N SER A 262 -7.41 -28.89 21.58
CA SER A 262 -6.18 -28.51 20.88
C SER A 262 -6.53 -27.91 19.51
N GLY A 263 -5.50 -27.57 18.75
CA GLY A 263 -5.61 -27.20 17.36
C GLY A 263 -5.32 -28.38 16.44
N TRP A 264 -5.18 -28.09 15.16
CA TRP A 264 -4.97 -29.07 14.11
C TRP A 264 -3.81 -28.68 13.19
N VAL A 265 -3.10 -29.71 12.70
CA VAL A 265 -2.05 -29.57 11.69
C VAL A 265 -2.43 -30.47 10.52
N ILE A 266 -2.48 -29.91 9.31
CA ILE A 266 -2.40 -30.68 8.07
C ILE A 266 -0.94 -30.67 7.62
N SER A 267 -0.45 -31.82 7.17
CA SER A 267 0.90 -32.00 6.63
C SER A 267 0.79 -32.56 5.22
N GLU A 268 1.24 -31.79 4.24
CA GLU A 268 1.15 -32.10 2.82
C GLU A 268 2.53 -31.97 2.18
N GLY A 269 3.05 -33.07 1.63
CA GLY A 269 4.35 -33.06 0.94
C GLY A 269 5.56 -32.76 1.84
N ASP A 270 5.41 -32.67 3.17
CA ASP A 270 6.53 -32.55 4.10
C ASP A 270 7.40 -33.82 4.10
N ILE A 271 8.71 -33.66 4.27
CA ILE A 271 9.65 -34.79 4.44
C ILE A 271 10.17 -34.88 5.87
N TYR A 272 10.33 -36.11 6.33
CA TYR A 272 10.75 -36.45 7.69
C TYR A 272 12.06 -37.24 7.63
N LEU A 273 13.16 -36.58 7.97
CA LEU A 273 14.51 -37.13 7.89
C LEU A 273 15.02 -37.54 9.28
N ASN A 274 16.02 -38.42 9.28
CA ASN A 274 16.69 -38.93 10.48
C ASN A 274 15.71 -39.49 11.54
N GLY A 275 14.68 -40.21 11.08
CA GLY A 275 13.67 -40.82 11.96
C GLY A 275 12.69 -39.82 12.59
N ALA A 276 12.58 -38.61 12.05
CA ALA A 276 11.49 -37.69 12.41
C ALA A 276 10.12 -38.35 12.21
N GLN A 277 9.19 -38.05 13.11
CA GLN A 277 7.84 -38.59 13.12
C GLN A 277 6.87 -37.43 13.15
N ALA A 278 5.89 -37.42 12.24
CA ALA A 278 4.88 -36.36 12.17
C ALA A 278 4.07 -36.24 13.48
N CYS A 279 3.73 -37.37 14.10
CA CYS A 279 2.89 -37.45 15.31
C CYS A 279 1.47 -36.89 15.13
N LEU A 280 0.88 -37.05 13.94
CA LEU A 280 -0.50 -36.64 13.67
C LEU A 280 -1.52 -37.43 14.52
N PRO A 281 -2.65 -36.82 14.95
CA PRO A 281 -3.70 -37.51 15.70
C PRO A 281 -4.31 -38.65 14.88
N LYS A 282 -4.79 -39.69 15.56
CA LYS A 282 -5.43 -40.85 14.91
C LYS A 282 -6.86 -40.59 14.43
N GLU A 283 -7.50 -39.56 14.95
CA GLU A 283 -8.88 -39.20 14.64
C GLU A 283 -8.92 -38.31 13.40
N ALA A 284 -9.89 -38.56 12.51
CA ALA A 284 -10.10 -37.74 11.32
C ALA A 284 -10.51 -36.32 11.74
N ILE A 285 -9.97 -35.32 11.04
CA ILE A 285 -10.31 -33.91 11.26
C ILE A 285 -11.79 -33.71 10.88
N ASN A 286 -12.68 -33.62 11.86
CA ASN A 286 -14.13 -33.44 11.66
C ASN A 286 -14.54 -31.98 11.31
N GLY A 287 -13.60 -31.13 10.88
CA GLY A 287 -13.85 -29.71 10.59
C GLY A 287 -13.11 -29.19 9.37
N CYS A 288 -13.61 -28.10 8.76
CA CYS A 288 -12.87 -27.36 7.73
C CYS A 288 -11.64 -26.69 8.35
N LEU A 289 -10.45 -27.28 8.18
CA LEU A 289 -9.22 -26.50 8.29
C LEU A 289 -9.17 -25.54 7.09
N PHE A 290 -8.69 -24.32 7.30
CA PHE A 290 -8.48 -23.39 6.20
C PHE A 290 -7.47 -23.95 5.18
N HIS A 291 -7.66 -23.65 3.90
CA HIS A 291 -6.65 -23.84 2.87
C HIS A 291 -6.02 -22.49 2.48
N PRO A 292 -4.68 -22.38 2.29
CA PRO A 292 -4.03 -21.12 1.93
C PRO A 292 -4.61 -20.43 0.67
N SER A 293 -5.05 -21.21 -0.32
CA SER A 293 -5.66 -20.68 -1.56
C SER A 293 -6.99 -19.93 -1.35
N GLU A 294 -7.64 -20.08 -0.19
CA GLU A 294 -8.79 -19.26 0.19
C GLU A 294 -8.41 -17.80 0.45
N PHE A 295 -7.12 -17.52 0.71
CA PHE A 295 -6.64 -16.21 1.14
C PHE A 295 -5.69 -15.54 0.15
N TYR A 296 -4.92 -16.30 -0.61
CA TYR A 296 -4.04 -15.78 -1.66
C TYR A 296 -3.87 -16.82 -2.79
N PRO A 297 -3.86 -16.37 -4.06
CA PRO A 297 -4.02 -17.25 -5.22
C PRO A 297 -2.78 -18.11 -5.52
N THR A 298 -1.59 -17.62 -5.16
CA THR A 298 -0.31 -18.27 -5.49
C THR A 298 0.71 -18.02 -4.37
N TRP A 299 1.67 -18.95 -4.24
CA TRP A 299 2.88 -18.81 -3.43
C TRP A 299 3.99 -19.66 -4.05
N THR A 300 5.22 -19.22 -3.91
CA THR A 300 6.40 -19.86 -4.48
C THR A 300 6.74 -21.07 -3.64
N MET A 301 6.42 -22.26 -4.16
CA MET A 301 6.64 -23.52 -3.45
C MET A 301 7.31 -24.54 -4.37
N GLU A 302 8.29 -25.26 -3.84
CA GLU A 302 8.92 -26.39 -4.51
C GLU A 302 8.85 -27.66 -3.66
N SER A 303 9.02 -28.83 -4.28
CA SER A 303 9.09 -30.07 -3.54
C SER A 303 10.36 -30.12 -2.68
N PRO A 304 10.31 -30.71 -1.47
CA PRO A 304 11.50 -30.86 -0.63
C PRO A 304 12.62 -31.60 -1.36
N SER A 305 13.83 -31.06 -1.31
CA SER A 305 15.00 -31.61 -1.97
C SER A 305 16.27 -31.26 -1.19
N GLU A 306 17.36 -32.01 -1.41
CA GLU A 306 18.67 -31.64 -0.84
C GLU A 306 19.13 -30.27 -1.36
N SER A 307 18.81 -29.90 -2.60
CA SER A 307 19.11 -28.56 -3.12
C SER A 307 18.36 -27.47 -2.37
N LEU A 308 17.07 -27.65 -2.08
CA LEU A 308 16.31 -26.69 -1.27
C LEU A 308 16.91 -26.62 0.14
N LYS A 309 17.28 -27.75 0.73
CA LYS A 309 17.94 -27.82 2.05
C LYS A 309 19.23 -26.98 2.08
N GLU A 310 20.12 -27.18 1.10
CA GLU A 310 21.37 -26.41 0.96
C GLU A 310 21.07 -24.91 0.81
N VAL A 311 20.12 -24.56 -0.04
CA VAL A 311 19.70 -23.17 -0.25
C VAL A 311 19.20 -22.55 1.06
N LEU A 312 18.38 -23.25 1.84
CA LEU A 312 17.88 -22.75 3.12
C LEU A 312 19.00 -22.61 4.16
N GLN A 313 19.99 -23.48 4.15
CA GLN A 313 21.15 -23.38 5.04
C GLN A 313 22.05 -22.18 4.72
N HIS A 314 22.18 -21.82 3.44
CA HIS A 314 23.13 -20.81 3.00
C HIS A 314 22.52 -19.43 2.76
N CYS A 315 21.24 -19.37 2.37
CA CYS A 315 20.61 -18.14 1.89
C CYS A 315 19.58 -17.53 2.87
N THR A 316 19.39 -18.14 4.04
CA THR A 316 18.53 -17.60 5.11
C THR A 316 19.32 -16.80 6.14
N GLY A 317 18.61 -16.01 6.93
CA GLY A 317 19.21 -15.09 7.89
C GLY A 317 19.85 -13.87 7.21
N TRP A 318 20.53 -13.06 8.01
CA TRP A 318 21.33 -11.94 7.51
C TRP A 318 22.31 -12.41 6.44
N GLN A 319 22.37 -11.66 5.34
CA GLN A 319 23.28 -11.90 4.22
C GLN A 319 24.13 -10.65 3.97
N SER A 320 25.37 -10.89 3.55
CA SER A 320 26.30 -9.84 3.12
C SER A 320 25.98 -9.40 1.69
N ILE A 321 24.85 -8.72 1.50
CA ILE A 321 24.40 -8.19 0.22
C ILE A 321 24.63 -6.68 0.13
N PRO A 322 25.04 -6.15 -1.03
CA PRO A 322 25.20 -4.71 -1.21
C PRO A 322 23.85 -4.00 -1.07
N ARG A 323 23.88 -2.72 -0.66
CA ARG A 323 22.68 -1.89 -0.69
C ARG A 323 22.28 -1.68 -2.16
N PRO A 324 21.06 -2.06 -2.57
CA PRO A 324 20.58 -1.72 -3.90
C PRO A 324 20.42 -0.20 -4.04
N THR A 325 20.67 0.34 -5.21
CA THR A 325 20.46 1.77 -5.46
C THR A 325 18.98 2.14 -5.31
N ASP A 326 18.68 3.30 -4.70
CA ASP A 326 17.35 3.91 -4.78
C ASP A 326 17.18 4.48 -6.19
N GLN A 327 17.04 3.60 -7.17
CA GLN A 327 16.52 3.97 -8.47
C GLN A 327 15.05 4.28 -8.28
N VAL A 328 14.74 5.52 -7.91
CA VAL A 328 13.64 6.18 -8.60
C VAL A 328 13.96 5.99 -10.07
N VAL A 329 13.04 5.45 -10.86
CA VAL A 329 13.23 5.23 -12.30
C VAL A 329 13.45 6.60 -12.97
N GLY A 330 14.66 7.12 -12.84
CA GLY A 330 15.19 8.27 -13.53
C GLY A 330 15.87 7.70 -14.76
N PHE A 331 15.14 7.68 -15.87
CA PHE A 331 15.73 7.38 -17.16
C PHE A 331 16.74 8.47 -17.50
N ASN A 332 18.01 8.25 -17.13
CA ASN A 332 19.14 8.83 -17.85
C ASN A 332 19.32 8.03 -19.15
N ASN A 333 18.45 8.27 -20.13
CA ASN A 333 18.77 7.96 -21.51
C ASN A 333 19.13 9.26 -22.22
N HIS A 334 20.44 9.51 -22.29
CA HIS A 334 21.02 10.36 -23.31
C HIS A 334 20.76 9.72 -24.69
N ASN A 335 19.59 9.96 -25.27
CA ASN A 335 19.31 10.06 -26.72
C ASN A 335 17.79 10.05 -27.01
N SER A 336 17.09 11.14 -26.67
CA SER A 336 15.94 11.66 -27.44
C SER A 336 15.51 13.01 -26.84
N ASN A 337 15.28 14.02 -27.68
CA ASN A 337 14.95 15.40 -27.28
C ASN A 337 13.49 15.56 -26.79
N ILE A 338 12.92 14.59 -26.08
CA ILE A 338 11.56 14.66 -25.52
C ILE A 338 11.61 14.15 -24.07
N SER A 339 11.43 15.06 -23.09
CA SER A 339 11.30 14.68 -21.68
C SER A 339 10.14 13.69 -21.50
N PRO A 340 10.33 12.57 -20.78
CA PRO A 340 9.27 11.58 -20.60
C PRO A 340 8.08 12.17 -19.82
N VAL A 341 6.87 11.79 -20.24
CA VAL A 341 5.63 12.10 -19.52
C VAL A 341 5.68 11.46 -18.12
N PRO A 342 5.26 12.14 -17.04
CA PRO A 342 5.20 11.51 -15.73
C PRO A 342 4.37 10.22 -15.78
N TYR A 343 4.84 9.24 -15.03
CA TYR A 343 4.34 7.87 -15.02
C TYR A 343 4.42 7.13 -16.36
N ALA A 344 5.43 7.39 -17.20
CA ALA A 344 5.66 6.54 -18.39
C ALA A 344 5.91 5.06 -18.01
N HIS A 345 6.45 4.81 -16.81
CA HIS A 345 6.74 3.47 -16.32
C HIS A 345 5.50 2.66 -15.92
N VAL A 346 4.36 3.29 -15.62
CA VAL A 346 3.19 2.54 -15.11
C VAL A 346 2.53 1.66 -16.16
N ASP A 347 2.89 1.84 -17.44
CA ASP A 347 2.42 1.02 -18.55
C ASP A 347 3.32 -0.20 -18.83
N SER A 348 4.40 -0.40 -18.06
CA SER A 348 5.33 -1.52 -18.26
C SER A 348 4.77 -2.87 -17.79
N SER A 349 3.83 -2.87 -16.85
CA SER A 349 3.11 -4.07 -16.41
C SER A 349 1.72 -3.69 -15.95
N LEU A 350 0.81 -4.67 -15.89
CA LEU A 350 -0.57 -4.38 -15.53
C LEU A 350 -0.64 -3.75 -14.15
N ARG A 351 0.03 -4.35 -13.17
CA ARG A 351 -0.01 -3.89 -11.78
C ARG A 351 0.88 -2.69 -11.46
N ALA A 352 1.64 -2.19 -12.42
CA ALA A 352 2.54 -1.04 -12.22
C ALA A 352 1.82 0.28 -11.91
N LEU A 353 0.49 0.37 -11.95
CA LEU A 353 -0.22 1.55 -11.41
C LEU A 353 -0.21 1.60 -9.87
N ALA A 354 -0.10 0.45 -9.18
CA ALA A 354 -0.33 0.40 -7.75
C ALA A 354 0.72 1.19 -6.95
N GLY A 355 0.24 2.08 -6.08
CA GLY A 355 1.09 2.92 -5.24
C GLY A 355 1.95 3.92 -6.03
N GLN A 356 1.70 4.10 -7.32
CA GLN A 356 2.56 4.97 -8.12
C GLN A 356 2.12 6.42 -8.14
N ALA A 357 0.89 6.75 -7.75
CA ALA A 357 0.40 8.12 -7.75
C ALA A 357 1.35 9.06 -7.00
N GLU A 358 1.57 10.25 -7.52
CA GLU A 358 2.26 11.33 -6.84
C GLU A 358 1.27 12.17 -6.03
N GLY A 359 1.79 12.86 -5.02
CA GLY A 359 1.02 13.78 -4.19
C GLY A 359 0.17 13.10 -3.12
N PHE A 360 -1.04 13.63 -2.89
CA PHE A 360 -1.87 13.20 -1.77
C PHE A 360 -2.47 11.80 -1.95
N GLY A 361 -2.75 11.36 -3.18
CA GLY A 361 -3.25 10.02 -3.50
C GLY A 361 -2.19 8.91 -3.56
N ARG A 362 -0.93 9.18 -3.20
CA ARG A 362 0.22 8.25 -3.41
C ARG A 362 0.11 6.86 -2.80
N PHE A 363 -0.76 6.69 -1.80
CA PHE A 363 -1.02 5.39 -1.17
C PHE A 363 -2.12 4.58 -1.87
N ALA A 364 -2.67 5.05 -2.99
CA ALA A 364 -3.67 4.30 -3.75
C ALA A 364 -3.03 3.05 -4.36
N ILE A 365 -3.24 1.88 -3.75
CA ILE A 365 -2.74 0.58 -4.25
C ILE A 365 -3.77 -0.14 -5.13
N GLY A 366 -5.02 0.35 -5.18
CA GLY A 366 -6.07 -0.26 -5.99
C GLY A 366 -6.29 -1.73 -5.65
N GLY A 367 -6.47 -2.54 -6.70
CA GLY A 367 -6.62 -3.99 -6.63
C GLY A 367 -5.31 -4.77 -6.66
N LEU A 368 -4.16 -4.19 -6.28
CA LEU A 368 -2.82 -4.79 -6.43
C LEU A 368 -2.75 -6.27 -6.01
N HIS A 369 -3.44 -6.65 -4.94
CA HIS A 369 -3.40 -8.02 -4.40
C HIS A 369 -4.66 -8.84 -4.69
N GLY A 370 -5.49 -8.33 -5.60
CA GLY A 370 -6.71 -8.96 -6.08
C GLY A 370 -6.47 -9.79 -7.33
N SER A 371 -7.35 -10.77 -7.57
CA SER A 371 -7.42 -11.46 -8.84
C SER A 371 -7.82 -10.51 -9.97
N LEU A 372 -7.52 -10.92 -11.21
CA LEU A 372 -8.06 -10.25 -12.38
C LEU A 372 -9.56 -10.50 -12.45
N TYR A 373 -10.32 -9.43 -12.66
CA TYR A 373 -11.73 -9.50 -13.02
C TYR A 373 -11.89 -9.01 -14.44
N HIS A 374 -12.37 -9.88 -15.32
CA HIS A 374 -12.58 -9.56 -16.72
C HIS A 374 -14.01 -9.09 -16.95
N VAL A 375 -14.16 -7.85 -17.41
CA VAL A 375 -15.43 -7.33 -17.90
C VAL A 375 -15.64 -7.85 -19.32
N THR A 376 -16.61 -8.75 -19.45
CA THR A 376 -16.93 -9.49 -20.69
C THR A 376 -18.27 -9.06 -21.30
N THR A 377 -19.01 -8.18 -20.65
CA THR A 377 -20.27 -7.63 -21.16
C THR A 377 -20.40 -6.13 -20.86
N LEU A 378 -21.04 -5.41 -21.79
CA LEU A 378 -21.37 -3.98 -21.65
C LEU A 378 -22.72 -3.74 -20.94
N ALA A 379 -23.39 -4.82 -20.52
CA ALA A 379 -24.59 -4.72 -19.70
C ALA A 379 -24.28 -3.99 -18.38
N ASP A 380 -25.22 -3.19 -17.90
CA ASP A 380 -25.05 -2.40 -16.67
C ASP A 380 -24.82 -3.28 -15.43
N ASP A 381 -25.46 -4.45 -15.35
CA ASP A 381 -25.39 -5.34 -14.18
C ASP A 381 -25.38 -6.83 -14.59
N GLY A 382 -25.09 -7.70 -13.64
CA GLY A 382 -25.00 -9.16 -13.81
C GLY A 382 -23.56 -9.68 -13.95
N PRO A 383 -23.34 -11.00 -13.86
CA PRO A 383 -22.01 -11.60 -14.00
C PRO A 383 -21.29 -11.16 -15.28
N GLY A 384 -20.00 -10.85 -15.15
CA GLY A 384 -19.16 -10.32 -16.24
C GLY A 384 -19.30 -8.81 -16.52
N SER A 385 -20.22 -8.10 -15.85
CA SER A 385 -20.34 -6.63 -15.97
C SER A 385 -19.37 -5.88 -15.05
N LEU A 386 -19.03 -4.64 -15.42
CA LEU A 386 -18.24 -3.75 -14.56
C LEU A 386 -18.87 -3.58 -13.17
N ARG A 387 -20.19 -3.42 -13.10
CA ARG A 387 -20.91 -3.20 -11.84
C ARG A 387 -20.83 -4.40 -10.90
N TYR A 388 -20.89 -5.61 -11.45
CA TYR A 388 -20.71 -6.81 -10.65
C TYR A 388 -19.31 -6.83 -10.02
N GLY A 389 -18.26 -6.65 -10.83
CA GLY A 389 -16.87 -6.57 -10.34
C GLY A 389 -16.65 -5.49 -9.28
N CYS A 390 -17.15 -4.27 -9.51
CA CYS A 390 -16.95 -3.14 -8.59
C CYS A 390 -17.62 -3.31 -7.22
N ARG A 391 -18.71 -4.09 -7.12
CA ARG A 391 -19.45 -4.30 -5.85
C ARG A 391 -18.83 -5.39 -4.98
N LEU A 392 -18.09 -6.33 -5.58
CA LEU A 392 -17.42 -7.41 -4.85
C LEU A 392 -16.51 -6.84 -3.75
N LYS A 393 -16.44 -7.55 -2.61
CA LYS A 393 -15.76 -7.05 -1.41
C LYS A 393 -14.27 -7.32 -1.45
N GLU A 394 -13.86 -8.41 -2.07
CA GLU A 394 -12.48 -8.80 -2.29
C GLU A 394 -11.74 -7.78 -3.17
N PRO A 395 -10.42 -7.60 -2.98
CA PRO A 395 -9.62 -6.79 -3.89
C PRO A 395 -9.71 -7.32 -5.32
N LEU A 396 -9.87 -6.44 -6.31
CA LEU A 396 -9.92 -6.85 -7.72
C LEU A 396 -9.20 -5.86 -8.62
N TRP A 397 -8.43 -6.40 -9.56
CA TRP A 397 -7.91 -5.66 -10.70
C TRP A 397 -8.84 -5.88 -11.89
N ILE A 398 -9.70 -4.91 -12.16
CA ILE A 398 -10.74 -4.99 -13.17
C ILE A 398 -10.18 -4.54 -14.52
N VAL A 399 -10.18 -5.44 -15.48
CA VAL A 399 -9.78 -5.22 -16.89
C VAL A 399 -10.97 -5.48 -17.81
N PHE A 400 -10.83 -5.12 -19.08
CA PHE A 400 -11.90 -5.27 -20.07
C PHE A 400 -11.45 -6.16 -21.24
N ASP A 401 -12.30 -7.11 -21.60
CA ASP A 401 -12.09 -7.97 -22.77
C ASP A 401 -12.72 -7.38 -24.03
N ILE A 402 -13.63 -6.43 -23.85
CA ILE A 402 -14.39 -5.78 -24.91
C ILE A 402 -14.36 -4.26 -24.77
N SER A 403 -14.33 -3.54 -25.89
CA SER A 403 -14.51 -2.10 -25.95
C SER A 403 -15.99 -1.73 -26.12
N GLY A 404 -16.38 -0.55 -25.65
CA GLY A 404 -17.70 0.00 -25.94
C GLY A 404 -18.24 0.92 -24.85
N THR A 405 -19.54 1.18 -24.95
CA THR A 405 -20.26 2.08 -24.03
C THR A 405 -21.08 1.25 -23.04
N ILE A 406 -20.88 1.51 -21.74
CA ILE A 406 -21.69 0.95 -20.65
C ILE A 406 -22.67 2.04 -20.20
N SER A 407 -23.96 1.80 -20.44
CA SER A 407 -25.05 2.70 -20.06
C SER A 407 -25.51 2.40 -18.64
N LEU A 408 -25.07 3.23 -17.68
CA LEU A 408 -25.37 3.04 -16.27
C LEU A 408 -26.80 3.52 -15.95
N SER A 409 -27.65 2.62 -15.45
CA SER A 409 -29.02 2.95 -15.03
C SER A 409 -29.07 3.71 -13.70
N SER A 410 -28.06 3.49 -12.85
CA SER A 410 -27.86 4.10 -11.54
C SER A 410 -26.38 4.37 -11.31
N TYR A 411 -26.03 5.16 -10.29
CA TYR A 411 -24.62 5.29 -9.90
C TYR A 411 -24.00 3.90 -9.64
N LEU A 412 -22.82 3.69 -10.20
CA LEU A 412 -22.06 2.46 -10.00
C LEU A 412 -21.17 2.63 -8.77
N ASN A 413 -21.53 1.96 -7.68
CA ASN A 413 -20.76 2.00 -6.44
C ASN A 413 -19.49 1.17 -6.58
N VAL A 414 -18.35 1.77 -6.22
CA VAL A 414 -17.04 1.12 -6.24
C VAL A 414 -16.58 0.86 -4.81
N SER A 415 -16.45 -0.40 -4.44
CA SER A 415 -15.93 -0.85 -3.14
C SER A 415 -14.42 -0.57 -3.01
N SER A 416 -13.87 -0.70 -1.80
CA SER A 416 -12.42 -0.56 -1.54
C SER A 416 -11.57 -1.58 -2.33
N TYR A 417 -10.28 -1.26 -2.48
CA TYR A 417 -9.27 -2.12 -3.09
C TYR A 417 -9.61 -2.54 -4.53
N LYS A 418 -9.99 -1.56 -5.35
CA LYS A 418 -10.34 -1.78 -6.77
C LYS A 418 -9.40 -0.99 -7.65
N THR A 419 -8.88 -1.64 -8.69
CA THR A 419 -8.40 -0.93 -9.87
C THR A 419 -9.41 -1.13 -10.99
N ILE A 420 -9.93 -0.06 -11.57
CA ILE A 420 -10.66 -0.10 -12.85
C ILE A 420 -9.69 0.37 -13.91
N ASP A 421 -9.15 -0.58 -14.67
CA ASP A 421 -8.07 -0.36 -15.65
C ASP A 421 -8.61 -0.47 -17.07
N GLY A 422 -8.84 0.68 -17.70
CA GLY A 422 -9.28 0.75 -19.08
C GLY A 422 -8.15 0.62 -20.11
N ARG A 423 -6.90 0.33 -19.73
CA ARG A 423 -5.83 0.12 -20.71
C ARG A 423 -6.09 -1.11 -21.57
N GLY A 424 -5.74 -1.05 -22.84
CA GLY A 424 -6.05 -2.08 -23.84
C GLY A 424 -7.44 -2.02 -24.45
N GLN A 425 -8.38 -1.28 -23.85
CA GLN A 425 -9.73 -1.13 -24.39
C GLN A 425 -10.17 0.34 -24.42
N ARG A 426 -11.23 0.62 -25.17
CA ARG A 426 -11.91 1.91 -25.16
C ARG A 426 -13.26 1.76 -24.48
N ILE A 427 -13.32 2.18 -23.22
CA ILE A 427 -14.51 2.06 -22.38
C ILE A 427 -15.09 3.43 -22.09
N LYS A 428 -16.36 3.60 -22.44
CA LYS A 428 -17.13 4.80 -22.14
C LYS A 428 -18.24 4.50 -21.14
N LEU A 429 -18.30 5.26 -20.06
CA LEU A 429 -19.43 5.24 -19.12
C LEU A 429 -20.39 6.39 -19.45
N THR A 430 -21.69 6.08 -19.52
CA THR A 430 -22.75 7.05 -19.83
C THR A 430 -24.00 6.85 -18.96
N GLY A 431 -24.97 7.77 -19.05
CA GLY A 431 -26.21 7.75 -18.27
C GLY A 431 -26.01 8.23 -16.84
N LYS A 432 -25.21 7.51 -16.04
CA LYS A 432 -24.77 7.88 -14.67
C LYS A 432 -23.25 7.82 -14.56
N GLY A 433 -22.71 8.06 -13.36
CA GLY A 433 -21.29 8.02 -13.07
C GLY A 433 -20.89 6.96 -12.04
N LEU A 434 -19.62 7.01 -11.65
CA LEU A 434 -19.09 6.23 -10.54
C LEU A 434 -19.36 6.91 -9.20
N ARG A 435 -19.55 6.10 -8.16
CA ARG A 435 -19.66 6.57 -6.78
C ARG A 435 -18.72 5.78 -5.88
N LEU A 436 -17.76 6.48 -5.29
CA LEU A 436 -16.82 5.97 -4.31
C LEU A 436 -17.31 6.46 -2.96
N LYS A 437 -17.82 5.52 -2.16
CA LYS A 437 -18.45 5.82 -0.88
C LYS A 437 -17.86 4.99 0.24
N GLU A 438 -17.37 5.69 1.27
CA GLU A 438 -16.76 5.09 2.47
C GLU A 438 -15.73 4.02 2.09
N CYS A 439 -14.93 4.31 1.06
CA CYS A 439 -13.99 3.35 0.49
C CYS A 439 -12.57 3.89 0.42
N GLU A 440 -11.62 2.98 0.31
CA GLU A 440 -10.19 3.29 0.24
C GLU A 440 -9.44 2.45 -0.79
N HIS A 441 -8.29 2.95 -1.21
CA HIS A 441 -7.40 2.29 -2.17
C HIS A 441 -8.11 1.96 -3.49
N VAL A 442 -8.58 2.99 -4.19
CA VAL A 442 -9.22 2.85 -5.50
C VAL A 442 -8.39 3.54 -6.57
N ILE A 443 -8.14 2.86 -7.69
CA ILE A 443 -7.50 3.42 -8.88
C ILE A 443 -8.51 3.36 -10.04
N ILE A 444 -8.70 4.47 -10.74
CA ILE A 444 -9.52 4.56 -11.95
C ILE A 444 -8.61 5.08 -13.04
N CYS A 445 -8.35 4.27 -14.05
CA CYS A 445 -7.37 4.57 -15.09
C CYS A 445 -7.95 4.37 -16.49
N ASN A 446 -7.65 5.32 -17.39
CA ASN A 446 -7.87 5.16 -18.82
C ASN A 446 -9.33 4.88 -19.24
N LEU A 447 -10.29 5.65 -18.70
CA LEU A 447 -11.71 5.55 -19.04
C LEU A 447 -12.24 6.84 -19.69
N GLU A 448 -13.33 6.72 -20.46
CA GLU A 448 -14.12 7.85 -20.96
C GLU A 448 -15.42 7.99 -20.15
N PHE A 449 -15.79 9.22 -19.79
CA PHE A 449 -17.06 9.58 -19.16
C PHE A 449 -17.75 10.62 -20.02
N GLU A 450 -18.91 10.28 -20.58
CA GLU A 450 -19.66 11.19 -21.45
C GLU A 450 -21.17 10.89 -21.44
N GLY A 451 -22.00 11.93 -21.49
CA GLY A 451 -23.45 11.78 -21.64
C GLY A 451 -24.16 11.45 -20.33
N GLY A 452 -23.70 11.98 -19.21
CA GLY A 452 -24.41 11.86 -17.93
C GLY A 452 -25.70 12.68 -17.95
N ARG A 453 -26.83 12.06 -17.58
CA ARG A 453 -28.16 12.69 -17.67
C ARG A 453 -29.01 12.47 -16.42
N GLY A 454 -29.75 13.52 -16.06
CA GLY A 454 -30.64 13.55 -14.90
C GLY A 454 -30.13 14.48 -13.79
N PRO A 455 -30.93 14.70 -12.74
CA PRO A 455 -30.61 15.65 -11.69
C PRO A 455 -29.34 15.23 -10.93
N ASP A 456 -28.45 16.19 -10.68
CA ASP A 456 -27.23 16.04 -9.88
C ASP A 456 -26.37 14.83 -10.32
N VAL A 457 -26.25 14.63 -11.63
CA VAL A 457 -25.46 13.55 -12.22
C VAL A 457 -24.06 14.02 -12.50
N ASP A 458 -23.12 13.46 -11.75
CA ASP A 458 -21.68 13.66 -11.90
C ASP A 458 -21.00 12.46 -12.53
N GLY A 459 -19.86 12.69 -13.18
CA GLY A 459 -19.02 11.63 -13.73
C GLY A 459 -18.45 10.71 -12.66
N ILE A 460 -17.83 11.31 -11.64
CA ILE A 460 -17.24 10.60 -10.51
C ILE A 460 -17.58 11.34 -9.21
N GLN A 461 -18.25 10.66 -8.29
CA GLN A 461 -18.54 11.15 -6.93
C GLN A 461 -17.65 10.44 -5.92
N ILE A 462 -16.92 11.18 -5.09
CA ILE A 462 -16.15 10.66 -3.96
C ILE A 462 -16.74 11.23 -2.67
N LYS A 463 -17.46 10.40 -1.91
CA LYS A 463 -18.24 10.83 -0.72
C LYS A 463 -18.79 9.67 0.12
N PRO A 464 -18.96 9.83 1.45
CA PRO A 464 -18.08 10.51 2.40
C PRO A 464 -16.89 9.61 2.81
N ASN A 465 -15.96 10.17 3.58
CA ASN A 465 -14.89 9.45 4.29
C ASN A 465 -14.06 8.51 3.40
N SER A 466 -13.89 8.85 2.12
CA SER A 466 -13.15 8.01 1.17
C SER A 466 -11.72 8.53 1.01
N LYS A 467 -10.74 7.63 0.91
CA LYS A 467 -9.30 8.03 0.93
C LYS A 467 -8.38 7.13 0.11
N HIS A 468 -7.20 7.63 -0.23
CA HIS A 468 -6.20 6.90 -1.02
C HIS A 468 -6.78 6.52 -2.40
N ILE A 469 -7.20 7.53 -3.16
CA ILE A 469 -7.84 7.35 -4.47
C ILE A 469 -6.99 8.02 -5.55
N TRP A 470 -6.83 7.33 -6.68
CA TRP A 470 -6.16 7.85 -7.86
C TRP A 470 -7.08 7.80 -9.08
N ILE A 471 -7.33 8.95 -9.69
CA ILE A 471 -8.02 9.06 -10.99
C ILE A 471 -6.97 9.49 -12.00
N ASP A 472 -6.61 8.60 -12.91
CA ASP A 472 -5.56 8.82 -13.90
C ASP A 472 -6.07 8.65 -15.33
N ARG A 473 -5.55 9.48 -16.24
CA ARG A 473 -5.71 9.26 -17.69
C ARG A 473 -7.17 9.11 -18.14
N CYS A 474 -8.11 9.78 -17.49
CA CYS A 474 -9.54 9.69 -17.83
C CYS A 474 -9.96 10.90 -18.68
N SER A 475 -10.82 10.67 -19.67
CA SER A 475 -11.49 11.73 -20.45
C SER A 475 -12.89 11.96 -19.88
N LEU A 476 -13.21 13.19 -19.48
CA LEU A 476 -14.50 13.54 -18.88
C LEU A 476 -15.13 14.74 -19.58
N ARG A 477 -16.39 14.62 -20.01
CA ARG A 477 -17.15 15.69 -20.70
C ARG A 477 -18.66 15.47 -20.60
N ASP A 478 -19.45 16.51 -20.87
CA ASP A 478 -20.90 16.40 -21.11
C ASP A 478 -21.69 15.62 -20.03
N TYR A 479 -21.61 16.07 -18.78
CA TYR A 479 -22.52 15.69 -17.69
C TYR A 479 -23.47 16.84 -17.34
N GLU A 480 -24.61 16.51 -16.73
CA GLU A 480 -25.65 17.47 -16.36
C GLU A 480 -25.22 18.39 -15.19
N ASP A 481 -24.54 17.85 -14.17
CA ASP A 481 -24.02 18.64 -13.05
C ASP A 481 -22.48 18.80 -13.10
N GLY A 482 -21.71 18.03 -12.32
CA GLY A 482 -20.25 18.08 -12.29
C GLY A 482 -19.55 16.97 -13.06
N LEU A 483 -18.24 17.08 -13.30
CA LEU A 483 -17.45 15.92 -13.77
C LEU A 483 -16.86 15.13 -12.60
N ILE A 484 -16.20 15.82 -11.66
CA ILE A 484 -15.63 15.19 -10.45
C ILE A 484 -16.04 15.99 -9.21
N ASP A 485 -16.69 15.31 -8.27
CA ASP A 485 -17.12 15.87 -7.00
C ASP A 485 -16.45 15.13 -5.83
N ILE A 486 -15.58 15.84 -5.11
CA ILE A 486 -14.88 15.36 -3.92
C ILE A 486 -15.44 16.09 -2.70
N THR A 487 -16.12 15.39 -1.82
CA THR A 487 -16.88 16.01 -0.71
C THR A 487 -16.87 15.16 0.55
N ARG A 488 -17.31 15.75 1.66
CA ARG A 488 -17.59 15.05 2.93
C ARG A 488 -16.38 14.28 3.43
N GLU A 489 -15.34 15.03 3.82
CA GLU A 489 -14.12 14.54 4.46
C GLU A 489 -13.27 13.59 3.61
N SER A 490 -13.63 13.42 2.32
CA SER A 490 -12.84 12.59 1.41
C SER A 490 -11.50 13.24 1.11
N THR A 491 -10.40 12.53 1.37
CA THR A 491 -9.05 13.10 1.47
C THR A 491 -8.01 12.14 0.89
N ASP A 492 -6.77 12.60 0.69
CA ASP A 492 -5.69 11.80 0.11
C ASP A 492 -6.02 11.29 -1.30
N ILE A 493 -6.29 12.23 -2.21
CA ILE A 493 -6.74 11.96 -3.58
C ILE A 493 -5.80 12.61 -4.59
N THR A 494 -5.47 11.89 -5.66
CA THR A 494 -4.74 12.43 -6.83
C THR A 494 -5.61 12.32 -8.08
N VAL A 495 -5.68 13.40 -8.85
CA VAL A 495 -6.24 13.43 -10.21
C VAL A 495 -5.11 13.80 -11.16
N SER A 496 -4.76 12.90 -12.08
CA SER A 496 -3.63 13.13 -12.98
C SER A 496 -3.88 12.73 -14.41
N ARG A 497 -3.23 13.42 -15.35
CA ARG A 497 -3.30 13.09 -16.79
C ARG A 497 -4.73 13.01 -17.34
N CYS A 498 -5.72 13.60 -16.67
CA CYS A 498 -7.10 13.61 -17.14
C CYS A 498 -7.34 14.73 -18.15
N HIS A 499 -8.25 14.51 -19.08
CA HIS A 499 -8.68 15.51 -20.04
C HIS A 499 -10.15 15.87 -19.78
N PHE A 500 -10.39 17.14 -19.52
CA PHE A 500 -11.71 17.71 -19.27
C PHE A 500 -12.07 18.64 -20.42
N SER A 501 -13.22 18.41 -21.07
CA SER A 501 -13.67 19.23 -22.20
C SER A 501 -15.18 19.40 -22.23
N GLY A 502 -15.67 20.40 -22.97
CA GLY A 502 -17.10 20.51 -23.33
C GLY A 502 -18.07 20.48 -22.14
N HIS A 503 -17.74 21.14 -21.04
CA HIS A 503 -18.52 21.05 -19.80
C HIS A 503 -18.49 22.34 -18.97
N ASN A 504 -19.48 22.51 -18.08
CA ASN A 504 -19.64 23.71 -17.27
C ASN A 504 -18.91 23.64 -15.92
N LYS A 505 -19.27 22.68 -15.06
CA LYS A 505 -18.81 22.60 -13.65
C LYS A 505 -17.79 21.47 -13.51
N THR A 506 -16.54 21.72 -13.88
CA THR A 506 -15.54 20.64 -14.01
C THR A 506 -15.26 19.88 -12.72
N MET A 507 -14.75 20.53 -11.67
CA MET A 507 -14.34 19.82 -10.45
C MET A 507 -14.67 20.61 -9.17
N LEU A 508 -15.44 19.99 -8.27
CA LEU A 508 -15.77 20.54 -6.95
C LEU A 508 -15.00 19.81 -5.85
N ILE A 509 -14.36 20.56 -4.97
CA ILE A 509 -13.70 20.07 -3.75
C ILE A 509 -14.32 20.81 -2.57
N GLY A 510 -15.08 20.09 -1.75
CA GLY A 510 -15.87 20.67 -0.66
C GLY A 510 -17.20 21.26 -1.15
N GLY A 511 -18.30 20.54 -0.90
CA GLY A 511 -19.60 20.79 -1.50
C GLY A 511 -20.43 21.88 -0.80
N ASP A 512 -20.26 22.01 0.51
CA ASP A 512 -21.12 22.82 1.39
C ASP A 512 -20.25 23.65 2.35
N PRO A 513 -20.37 25.00 2.36
CA PRO A 513 -19.63 25.83 3.31
C PRO A 513 -20.03 25.57 4.77
N SER A 514 -21.16 24.92 5.04
CA SER A 514 -21.55 24.55 6.40
C SER A 514 -20.86 23.27 6.90
N HIS A 515 -20.23 22.50 6.00
CA HIS A 515 -19.62 21.22 6.32
C HIS A 515 -18.14 21.35 6.70
N ILE A 516 -17.91 21.85 7.91
CA ILE A 516 -16.57 22.20 8.42
C ILE A 516 -15.58 21.03 8.52
N GLY A 517 -16.06 19.78 8.47
CA GLY A 517 -15.21 18.58 8.42
C GLY A 517 -14.29 18.54 7.19
N ASP A 518 -14.67 19.24 6.11
CA ASP A 518 -13.91 19.29 4.86
C ASP A 518 -12.52 19.96 5.00
N ARG A 519 -12.17 20.53 6.17
CA ARG A 519 -10.80 21.02 6.46
C ARG A 519 -9.72 19.95 6.43
N CYS A 520 -10.09 18.68 6.57
CA CYS A 520 -9.16 17.55 6.46
C CYS A 520 -8.83 17.17 5.01
N MET A 521 -9.56 17.70 4.02
CA MET A 521 -9.42 17.32 2.62
C MET A 521 -8.05 17.73 2.07
N ARG A 522 -7.43 16.80 1.34
CA ARG A 522 -6.13 16.98 0.68
C ARG A 522 -6.20 16.37 -0.72
N VAL A 523 -5.98 17.18 -1.74
CA VAL A 523 -6.12 16.77 -3.15
C VAL A 523 -4.95 17.27 -3.99
N THR A 524 -4.38 16.40 -4.82
CA THR A 524 -3.38 16.76 -5.83
C THR A 524 -4.01 16.69 -7.21
N ILE A 525 -3.81 17.71 -8.04
CA ILE A 525 -4.24 17.72 -9.44
C ILE A 525 -3.03 18.09 -10.30
N HIS A 526 -2.61 17.20 -11.18
CA HIS A 526 -1.42 17.47 -11.99
C HIS A 526 -1.44 16.85 -13.37
N HIS A 527 -0.74 17.50 -14.29
CA HIS A 527 -0.67 17.08 -15.69
C HIS A 527 -2.04 16.85 -16.33
N CYS A 528 -3.10 17.53 -15.85
CA CYS A 528 -4.41 17.49 -16.48
C CYS A 528 -4.52 18.55 -17.58
N PHE A 529 -5.38 18.29 -18.55
CA PHE A 529 -5.75 19.24 -19.58
C PHE A 529 -7.22 19.66 -19.42
N PHE A 530 -7.45 20.95 -19.27
CA PHE A 530 -8.77 21.56 -19.17
C PHE A 530 -9.00 22.41 -20.43
N ASP A 531 -9.78 21.89 -21.36
CA ASP A 531 -9.93 22.42 -22.72
C ASP A 531 -11.34 22.99 -22.94
N GLY A 532 -11.46 24.32 -22.84
CA GLY A 532 -12.70 25.02 -23.14
C GLY A 532 -13.84 24.80 -22.13
N THR A 533 -13.55 24.24 -20.95
CA THR A 533 -14.52 24.08 -19.87
C THR A 533 -14.79 25.41 -19.15
N ARG A 534 -16.04 25.62 -18.70
CA ARG A 534 -16.46 26.98 -18.29
C ARG A 534 -15.86 27.44 -16.96
N GLN A 535 -15.77 26.57 -15.96
CA GLN A 535 -15.34 26.92 -14.60
C GLN A 535 -14.96 25.69 -13.75
N ARG A 536 -14.40 25.97 -12.55
CA ARG A 536 -14.07 24.99 -11.50
C ARG A 536 -12.90 24.07 -11.86
N HIS A 537 -11.71 24.62 -12.05
CA HIS A 537 -10.49 23.87 -12.42
C HIS A 537 -9.39 23.82 -11.32
N PRO A 538 -9.68 23.60 -10.02
CA PRO A 538 -10.95 23.27 -9.37
C PRO A 538 -11.67 24.49 -8.76
N ARG A 539 -12.85 24.27 -8.16
CA ARG A 539 -13.40 25.13 -7.11
C ARG A 539 -13.26 24.43 -5.75
N VAL A 540 -12.68 25.13 -4.78
CA VAL A 540 -12.27 24.56 -3.49
C VAL A 540 -12.92 25.30 -2.32
N ARG A 541 -13.39 24.55 -1.34
CA ARG A 541 -13.69 25.00 0.02
C ARG A 541 -12.85 24.19 1.01
N TYR A 542 -12.34 24.85 2.05
CA TYR A 542 -11.57 24.30 3.18
C TYR A 542 -10.26 23.56 2.85
N GLY A 543 -10.33 22.56 1.97
CA GLY A 543 -9.25 21.62 1.71
C GLY A 543 -7.95 22.26 1.21
N LYS A 544 -6.89 21.46 1.32
CA LYS A 544 -5.56 21.74 0.78
C LYS A 544 -5.45 21.13 -0.61
N VAL A 545 -5.18 21.97 -1.62
CA VAL A 545 -5.08 21.53 -3.01
C VAL A 545 -3.73 21.92 -3.60
N HIS A 546 -3.00 20.93 -4.12
CA HIS A 546 -1.78 21.16 -4.91
C HIS A 546 -2.08 21.00 -6.39
N LEU A 547 -1.91 22.07 -7.17
CA LEU A 547 -2.12 22.11 -8.62
C LEU A 547 -0.77 22.27 -9.30
N TYR A 548 -0.30 21.31 -10.10
CA TYR A 548 0.93 21.54 -10.84
C TYR A 548 0.96 20.96 -12.26
N ASN A 549 1.68 21.66 -13.16
CA ASN A 549 1.81 21.29 -14.57
C ASN A 549 0.51 20.94 -15.28
N ASN A 550 -0.60 21.57 -14.89
CA ASN A 550 -1.84 21.47 -15.62
C ASN A 550 -1.85 22.50 -16.75
N TYR A 551 -2.57 22.19 -17.82
CA TYR A 551 -2.85 23.14 -18.88
C TYR A 551 -4.34 23.46 -18.88
N THR A 552 -4.67 24.73 -18.66
CA THR A 552 -6.05 25.21 -18.68
C THR A 552 -6.18 26.28 -19.74
N ARG A 553 -7.12 26.09 -20.68
CA ARG A 553 -7.35 27.04 -21.76
C ARG A 553 -8.82 27.35 -22.00
N ASP A 554 -9.05 28.54 -22.52
CA ASP A 554 -10.34 29.01 -23.03
C ASP A 554 -11.51 28.84 -22.04
N TRP A 555 -11.27 29.16 -20.76
CA TRP A 555 -12.32 29.05 -19.76
C TRP A 555 -13.42 30.11 -19.93
N GLY A 556 -14.66 29.72 -19.63
CA GLY A 556 -15.85 30.54 -19.85
C GLY A 556 -16.17 31.56 -18.76
N ILE A 557 -15.68 31.38 -17.53
CA ILE A 557 -15.95 32.26 -16.38
C ILE A 557 -14.68 32.56 -15.59
N TYR A 558 -14.06 31.53 -15.00
CA TYR A 558 -12.79 31.58 -14.28
C TYR A 558 -12.10 30.21 -14.37
N ALA A 559 -10.79 30.16 -14.15
CA ALA A 559 -10.07 28.89 -14.08
C ALA A 559 -10.28 28.22 -12.71
N VAL A 560 -9.61 28.72 -11.67
CA VAL A 560 -9.58 28.16 -10.31
C VAL A 560 -10.35 29.08 -9.36
N CYS A 561 -11.09 28.51 -8.40
CA CYS A 561 -11.79 29.29 -7.37
C CYS A 561 -11.41 28.84 -5.97
N ALA A 562 -10.91 29.77 -5.16
CA ALA A 562 -10.66 29.61 -3.74
C ALA A 562 -11.80 30.23 -2.92
N SER A 563 -12.56 29.38 -2.25
CA SER A 563 -13.63 29.80 -1.35
C SER A 563 -13.28 29.50 0.10
N VAL A 564 -14.25 29.62 1.03
CA VAL A 564 -14.08 29.59 2.49
C VAL A 564 -12.93 28.69 2.93
N GLU A 565 -11.88 29.34 3.46
CA GLU A 565 -10.69 28.72 4.02
C GLU A 565 -9.90 27.74 3.13
N ALA A 566 -10.19 27.69 1.83
CA ALA A 566 -9.44 26.87 0.90
C ALA A 566 -7.97 27.29 0.87
N GLN A 567 -7.07 26.31 0.75
CA GLN A 567 -5.64 26.55 0.60
C GLN A 567 -5.18 25.91 -0.69
N ILE A 568 -4.78 26.72 -1.67
CA ILE A 568 -4.37 26.24 -2.99
C ILE A 568 -2.92 26.63 -3.23
N TYR A 569 -2.09 25.65 -3.56
CA TYR A 569 -0.74 25.85 -4.03
C TYR A 569 -0.70 25.53 -5.53
N SER A 570 -0.55 26.55 -6.37
CA SER A 570 -0.51 26.48 -7.83
C SER A 570 0.93 26.63 -8.31
N GLN A 571 1.47 25.59 -8.95
CA GLN A 571 2.87 25.52 -9.33
C GLN A 571 3.08 25.11 -10.79
N CYS A 572 3.81 25.92 -11.57
CA CYS A 572 4.20 25.58 -12.94
C CYS A 572 3.03 25.16 -13.86
N ASN A 573 1.84 25.73 -13.68
CA ASN A 573 0.69 25.53 -14.55
C ASN A 573 0.70 26.50 -15.74
N ILE A 574 -0.04 26.14 -16.78
CA ILE A 574 -0.22 26.93 -18.00
C ILE A 574 -1.67 27.42 -18.05
N TYR A 575 -1.87 28.72 -17.93
CA TYR A 575 -3.18 29.35 -18.04
C TYR A 575 -3.26 30.17 -19.33
N GLU A 576 -3.92 29.63 -20.36
CA GLU A 576 -4.08 30.30 -21.65
C GLU A 576 -5.51 30.81 -21.82
N ALA A 577 -5.72 32.09 -21.55
CA ALA A 577 -7.05 32.68 -21.52
C ALA A 577 -7.75 32.66 -22.88
N GLY A 578 -9.06 32.48 -22.87
CA GLY A 578 -9.95 32.71 -23.99
C GLY A 578 -10.49 34.14 -23.99
N GLN A 579 -11.80 34.28 -24.15
CA GLN A 579 -12.46 35.57 -23.96
C GLN A 579 -12.37 36.08 -22.52
N LYS A 580 -12.55 35.20 -21.52
CA LYS A 580 -12.39 35.56 -20.10
C LYS A 580 -10.93 35.47 -19.69
N LYS A 581 -10.50 36.47 -18.91
CA LYS A 581 -9.09 36.66 -18.55
C LYS A 581 -8.78 36.31 -17.09
N ALA A 582 -9.78 36.30 -16.20
CA ALA A 582 -9.57 36.05 -14.77
C ALA A 582 -9.21 34.57 -14.52
N THR A 583 -8.01 34.30 -14.02
CA THR A 583 -7.54 32.95 -13.68
C THR A 583 -8.04 32.51 -12.30
N PHE A 584 -7.66 33.24 -11.23
CA PHE A 584 -8.09 32.93 -9.87
C PHE A 584 -9.30 33.77 -9.48
N LYS A 585 -10.34 33.09 -8.97
CA LYS A 585 -11.52 33.73 -8.37
C LYS A 585 -11.54 33.45 -6.88
N TYR A 586 -11.93 34.46 -6.10
CA TYR A 586 -12.12 34.36 -4.67
C TYR A 586 -13.61 34.51 -4.37
N LEU A 587 -14.17 33.58 -3.61
CA LEU A 587 -15.59 33.57 -3.25
C LEU A 587 -15.73 33.51 -1.73
N PRO A 588 -16.07 34.63 -1.07
CA PRO A 588 -16.37 34.64 0.35
C PRO A 588 -17.63 33.82 0.64
N GLU A 589 -17.55 32.88 1.58
CA GLU A 589 -18.69 32.11 2.11
C GLU A 589 -18.59 32.09 3.65
N LYS A 590 -19.71 31.87 4.36
CA LYS A 590 -19.72 31.77 5.83
C LYS A 590 -19.52 30.31 6.25
N ALA A 591 -18.49 30.04 7.06
CA ALA A 591 -18.31 28.74 7.71
C ALA A 591 -19.33 28.57 8.85
N ALA A 592 -19.81 27.35 9.11
CA ALA A 592 -20.80 27.12 10.17
C ALA A 592 -20.27 27.44 11.58
N ASP A 593 -18.95 27.38 11.79
CA ASP A 593 -18.28 27.63 13.07
C ASP A 593 -17.65 29.02 13.18
N LYS A 594 -17.94 29.93 12.25
CA LYS A 594 -17.42 31.30 12.26
C LYS A 594 -18.52 32.32 12.01
N GLU A 595 -18.39 33.49 12.64
CA GLU A 595 -19.32 34.59 12.41
C GLU A 595 -19.05 35.36 11.12
N GLU A 596 -17.77 35.49 10.77
CA GLU A 596 -17.32 36.23 9.61
C GLU A 596 -17.31 35.37 8.34
N VAL A 597 -17.64 36.00 7.22
CA VAL A 597 -17.41 35.41 5.89
C VAL A 597 -15.92 35.44 5.57
N SER A 598 -15.42 34.36 4.99
CA SER A 598 -14.04 34.31 4.51
C SER A 598 -13.97 33.62 3.15
N SER A 599 -12.95 33.96 2.39
CA SER A 599 -12.56 33.23 1.19
C SER A 599 -11.32 32.38 1.48
N GLY A 600 -10.79 31.74 0.45
CA GLY A 600 -9.55 30.97 0.53
C GLY A 600 -8.37 31.75 -0.04
N TRP A 601 -7.24 31.06 -0.17
CA TRP A 601 -5.98 31.63 -0.62
C TRP A 601 -5.34 30.76 -1.70
N VAL A 602 -4.66 31.43 -2.64
CA VAL A 602 -3.89 30.78 -3.70
C VAL A 602 -2.47 31.35 -3.64
N ILE A 603 -1.48 30.46 -3.54
CA ILE A 603 -0.11 30.76 -3.93
C ILE A 603 0.05 30.35 -5.39
N SER A 604 0.71 31.20 -6.18
CA SER A 604 1.11 30.90 -7.55
C SER A 604 2.63 31.00 -7.67
N GLU A 605 3.26 29.92 -8.09
CA GLU A 605 4.71 29.80 -8.21
C GLU A 605 5.08 29.20 -9.58
N GLY A 606 5.80 29.94 -10.41
CA GLY A 606 6.23 29.45 -11.72
C GLY A 606 5.10 29.22 -12.75
N ASP A 607 3.85 29.57 -12.43
CA ASP A 607 2.74 29.54 -13.40
C ASP A 607 2.97 30.54 -14.54
N ILE A 608 2.52 30.21 -15.76
CA ILE A 608 2.51 31.15 -16.88
C ILE A 608 1.09 31.55 -17.28
N TYR A 609 0.94 32.82 -17.65
CA TYR A 609 -0.33 33.44 -18.02
C TYR A 609 -0.24 33.93 -19.47
N LEU A 610 -0.99 33.28 -20.34
CA LEU A 610 -0.95 33.52 -21.78
C LEU A 610 -2.25 34.13 -22.28
N ASN A 611 -2.17 34.77 -23.45
CA ASN A 611 -3.28 35.44 -24.11
C ASN A 611 -4.01 36.45 -23.19
N GLY A 612 -3.25 37.21 -22.41
CA GLY A 612 -3.79 38.21 -21.49
C GLY A 612 -4.50 37.62 -20.27
N ALA A 613 -4.27 36.35 -19.92
CA ALA A 613 -4.69 35.79 -18.64
C ALA A 613 -4.16 36.64 -17.47
N GLN A 614 -4.99 36.83 -16.46
CA GLN A 614 -4.70 37.63 -15.28
C GLN A 614 -4.83 36.76 -14.05
N ALA A 615 -3.76 36.66 -13.26
CA ALA A 615 -3.76 35.88 -12.03
C ALA A 615 -4.88 36.30 -11.06
N CYS A 616 -5.14 37.61 -10.94
CA CYS A 616 -6.13 38.17 -10.02
C CYS A 616 -5.83 37.88 -8.52
N LEU A 617 -4.56 37.79 -8.14
CA LEU A 617 -4.15 37.59 -6.74
C LEU A 617 -4.54 38.80 -5.85
N PRO A 618 -4.95 38.59 -4.59
CA PRO A 618 -5.24 39.67 -3.64
C PRO A 618 -4.00 40.53 -3.38
N LYS A 619 -4.22 41.82 -3.11
CA LYS A 619 -3.13 42.80 -2.86
C LYS A 619 -2.37 42.55 -1.55
N GLU A 620 -3.00 41.90 -0.57
CA GLU A 620 -2.40 41.51 0.70
C GLU A 620 -2.18 39.99 0.71
N ALA A 621 -0.98 39.56 0.33
CA ALA A 621 -0.60 38.16 0.38
C ALA A 621 -0.19 37.79 1.82
N ILE A 622 -1.12 37.27 2.61
CA ILE A 622 -0.75 36.64 3.88
C ILE A 622 -0.22 35.23 3.56
N LYS A 623 1.09 35.14 3.26
CA LYS A 623 1.81 33.86 3.10
C LYS A 623 1.59 32.88 4.27
N ALA A 624 1.16 33.37 5.44
CA ALA A 624 0.92 32.56 6.64
C ALA A 624 -0.34 31.67 6.59
N CYS A 625 -1.18 31.77 5.55
CA CYS A 625 -2.49 31.07 5.50
C CYS A 625 -2.57 29.90 4.50
N THR A 626 -1.46 29.50 3.87
CA THR A 626 -1.42 28.41 2.88
C THR A 626 -0.31 27.42 3.18
N PHE A 627 -0.61 26.14 3.02
CA PHE A 627 0.37 25.05 3.12
C PHE A 627 1.39 25.05 1.97
N HIS A 628 2.57 24.47 2.22
CA HIS A 628 3.50 24.06 1.18
C HIS A 628 3.44 22.54 0.95
N PRO A 629 3.46 22.03 -0.31
CA PRO A 629 3.37 20.59 -0.58
C PRO A 629 4.44 19.74 0.10
N SER A 630 5.66 20.27 0.29
CA SER A 630 6.77 19.57 0.96
C SER A 630 6.51 19.23 2.43
N GLU A 631 5.51 19.85 3.06
CA GLU A 631 5.06 19.47 4.40
C GLU A 631 4.36 18.09 4.41
N PHE A 632 3.93 17.60 3.24
CA PHE A 632 3.09 16.40 3.12
C PHE A 632 3.71 15.28 2.29
N TYR A 633 4.55 15.60 1.32
CA TYR A 633 5.31 14.61 0.54
C TYR A 633 6.65 15.20 0.06
N PRO A 634 7.72 14.38 0.05
CA PRO A 634 9.10 14.88 -0.07
C PRO A 634 9.46 15.35 -1.48
N THR A 635 8.84 14.76 -2.50
CA THR A 635 9.14 15.04 -3.91
C THR A 635 7.87 14.96 -4.75
N TRP A 636 7.86 15.68 -5.86
CA TRP A 636 6.86 15.60 -6.93
C TRP A 636 7.51 16.09 -8.23
N THR A 637 7.03 15.59 -9.36
CA THR A 637 7.62 15.82 -10.67
C THR A 637 7.09 17.13 -11.25
N THR A 638 7.88 18.21 -11.15
CA THR A 638 7.57 19.48 -11.82
C THR A 638 8.47 19.75 -13.01
N GLN A 639 7.87 20.32 -14.06
CA GLN A 639 8.56 20.80 -15.24
C GLN A 639 8.28 22.30 -15.40
N ALA A 640 9.25 23.08 -15.88
CA ALA A 640 8.97 24.48 -16.20
C ALA A 640 7.92 24.56 -17.33
N PRO A 641 6.95 25.49 -17.28
CA PRO A 641 6.01 25.68 -18.37
C PRO A 641 6.69 25.95 -19.72
N SER A 642 6.31 25.20 -20.75
CA SER A 642 6.86 25.32 -22.10
C SER A 642 5.81 24.94 -23.15
N GLU A 643 6.06 25.27 -24.42
CA GLU A 643 5.25 24.75 -25.53
C GLU A 643 5.33 23.23 -25.64
N SER A 644 6.50 22.63 -25.37
CA SER A 644 6.63 21.16 -25.35
C SER A 644 5.74 20.52 -24.28
N LEU A 645 5.64 21.12 -23.09
CA LEU A 645 4.74 20.65 -22.04
C LEU A 645 3.27 20.82 -22.47
N LYS A 646 2.90 21.91 -23.15
CA LYS A 646 1.54 22.04 -23.71
C LYS A 646 1.22 20.92 -24.69
N GLU A 647 2.13 20.62 -25.61
CA GLU A 647 1.95 19.55 -26.60
C GLU A 647 1.79 18.20 -25.90
N ILE A 648 2.66 17.89 -24.93
CA ILE A 648 2.52 16.69 -24.10
C ILE A 648 1.14 16.64 -23.44
N LEU A 649 0.68 17.73 -22.81
CA LEU A 649 -0.60 17.75 -22.12
C LEU A 649 -1.79 17.65 -23.07
N ARG A 650 -1.70 18.18 -24.29
CA ARG A 650 -2.75 18.04 -25.31
C ARG A 650 -2.87 16.61 -25.83
N HIS A 651 -1.76 15.90 -25.95
CA HIS A 651 -1.72 14.61 -26.64
C HIS A 651 -1.71 13.41 -25.68
N CYS A 652 -1.17 13.56 -24.47
CA CYS A 652 -0.94 12.47 -23.53
C CYS A 652 -1.88 12.49 -22.31
N THR A 653 -2.94 13.31 -22.34
CA THR A 653 -3.98 13.34 -21.31
C THR A 653 -5.31 12.78 -21.81
N GLY A 654 -6.18 12.42 -20.87
CA GLY A 654 -7.41 11.71 -21.17
C GLY A 654 -7.15 10.27 -21.57
N TRP A 655 -8.20 9.57 -21.98
CA TRP A 655 -8.11 8.22 -22.52
C TRP A 655 -7.06 8.16 -23.63
N GLN A 656 -6.19 7.15 -23.53
CA GLN A 656 -5.15 6.86 -24.51
C GLN A 656 -5.36 5.47 -25.10
N SER A 657 -5.04 5.34 -26.38
CA SER A 657 -4.94 4.03 -27.04
C SER A 657 -3.60 3.39 -26.66
N VAL A 658 -3.56 2.81 -25.47
CA VAL A 658 -2.42 2.02 -24.98
C VAL A 658 -2.79 0.54 -24.95
N PRO A 659 -1.87 -0.38 -25.28
CA PRO A 659 -2.13 -1.80 -25.17
C PRO A 659 -2.40 -2.18 -23.71
N SER A 660 -3.13 -3.28 -23.50
CA SER A 660 -3.24 -3.87 -22.15
C SER A 660 -1.86 -4.36 -21.77
N PRO A 661 -1.23 -3.84 -20.70
CA PRO A 661 0.05 -4.37 -20.25
C PRO A 661 -0.15 -5.81 -19.80
N ALA A 662 0.85 -6.66 -20.02
CA ALA A 662 0.79 -8.02 -19.50
C ALA A 662 0.69 -7.98 -17.95
N ASP A 663 -0.17 -8.83 -17.39
CA ASP A 663 -0.08 -9.18 -15.97
C ASP A 663 1.15 -10.08 -15.81
N HIS A 664 2.32 -9.46 -15.78
CA HIS A 664 3.49 -10.12 -15.29
C HIS A 664 3.25 -10.34 -13.80
N PRO A 665 3.17 -11.60 -13.32
CA PRO A 665 3.27 -11.83 -11.88
C PRO A 665 4.50 -11.05 -11.43
N VAL A 666 4.35 -10.27 -10.35
CA VAL A 666 5.50 -9.62 -9.77
C VAL A 666 6.55 -10.71 -9.56
N ALA A 667 7.71 -10.55 -10.20
CA ALA A 667 8.56 -11.66 -10.66
C ALA A 667 8.62 -12.83 -9.66
N ALA A 668 8.42 -14.04 -10.21
CA ALA A 668 8.50 -15.32 -9.50
C ALA A 668 9.83 -15.52 -8.75
#